data_AF-A0A250IWV8-F1
#
_entry.id   AF-A0A250IWV8-F1
#
_cell.length_a   1.000
_cell.length_b   1.000
_cell.length_c   1.000
_cell.angle_alpha   90.00
_cell.angle_beta   90.00
_cell.angle_gamma   90.00
#
_symmetry.space_group_name_H-M   'P 1'
#
loop_
_entity.id
_entity.type
_entity.pdbx_description
1 polymer ?
#
loop_
_entity_poly.entity_id
_entity_poly.type
_entity_poly.pdbx_seq_one_letter_code
_entity_poly.pdbx_strand_id
1 'polypeptide(L)'
;MAAVIKDVVVLLPGLLGSVLKRDDKEIWGLSGGAIFRALFSGAGSVKSLALKSDSGEDVADDGVVATAVLPDTHLIPGFWKVDGYTRVAETLVSRLGLIPGANFFEFPYDWRRDIRHTAKRLARESARWLHTWRKSNGGSPDARLILVGHSMGGIVSRYFLECLGGWKDTRALITFGTPHRGSLMALQALALGFRKDLGPVNLVDLTDMVRSLPSAYQLLPIYPCVRLADGRLVRPGEVQGLGQLDPVRAAQGLAFQREIESALAANAKSSEYLERGYHLYPVVGTFQPTLQGARVSASGAVEMLTSEPDGTDHAGDGTVPRVAALPLEERGQVRAMYSPTSHASLQNAFEVLAHVEGLITGQHLALDKYRDSLFGPAPSMLSLSMEDAFAHDEPVVIRVRPSTETVSLRAYVSNVKTAESFSTPLVRGPDGRHEGTLAPLPPGLYRVSVKGGPEVIPVSDVFAVFHRTGALPEDEEETLEFAVGQGTGATSEWRSESFSAPVTEEDLAAKLAARDEGRTITRYPSVEPRTAARPGEELAVKVDLSILEVGAESESAGVSLSGLAEDWKELPIQVRLLCAEMTFKPGEDTGEVVVRRNDSSKPVTLFGTVNAGASGELSLVATFEYQGRFCGAARRRVPIVSTGTGNPGRGPSRAPSASSSGGGVSASASDGEEERGVFAVDAGAQKPHLTVQIHRLDPSNPQRLYWMLHVGVPCEGLPARLSGDLNLGSDPAAFFQSVASTARELRSGEHYAWFLGLGKLLYQRTPSAFRETFKALRQQYGPGFPIQFITDDPHVPWELMAPVDVPGAELLCMEHPVARWLLDYQTSMSARLTQGDILTVAPDYQFHPHLAPLPQAQEESRQLSKRFRAVRVAGRRQPILSLLTGGYPRAVGLLHFAGHGKYSANNEVSPSRVFLEDGTLQTLEVRNSLTMLGQKSRPLVIFNACEVGAATELLGGIGGWAETFVSERFAGFIAPLWPVQDAHARSAVEHLVGDLMEQRISVGESLRRLREREAKTSPTYLSYVYVGDVMARFSPPHAPPKA
;
A
#
# COMPACT_ATOMS: atom_id res chain seq x y z
N MET A 1 -6.36 -15.67 -22.23
CA MET A 1 -7.50 -16.39 -21.62
C MET A 1 -7.01 -16.99 -20.32
N ALA A 2 -7.68 -16.72 -19.19
CA ALA A 2 -7.38 -17.40 -17.92
C ALA A 2 -7.62 -18.91 -18.07
N ALA A 3 -6.80 -19.74 -17.43
CA ALA A 3 -6.98 -21.18 -17.44
C ALA A 3 -8.33 -21.52 -16.78
N VAL A 4 -9.22 -22.21 -17.51
CA VAL A 4 -10.49 -22.67 -16.94
C VAL A 4 -10.20 -23.82 -15.98
N ILE A 5 -10.42 -23.60 -14.69
CA ILE A 5 -10.23 -24.63 -13.66
C ILE A 5 -11.37 -25.64 -13.75
N LYS A 6 -11.02 -26.88 -14.14
CA LYS A 6 -11.98 -27.95 -14.38
C LYS A 6 -12.26 -28.81 -13.13
N ASP A 7 -11.44 -28.68 -12.10
CA ASP A 7 -11.55 -29.44 -10.85
C ASP A 7 -12.51 -28.75 -9.85
N VAL A 8 -12.96 -29.52 -8.87
CA VAL A 8 -13.78 -29.02 -7.74
C VAL A 8 -12.85 -28.65 -6.60
N VAL A 9 -12.90 -27.39 -6.17
CA VAL A 9 -12.08 -26.87 -5.07
C VAL A 9 -12.91 -26.81 -3.78
N VAL A 10 -12.37 -27.36 -2.69
CA VAL A 10 -13.05 -27.38 -1.38
C VAL A 10 -12.19 -26.69 -0.33
N LEU A 11 -12.73 -25.68 0.34
CA LEU A 11 -12.08 -24.96 1.43
C LEU A 11 -12.52 -25.51 2.79
N LEU A 12 -11.56 -25.99 3.60
CA LEU A 12 -11.77 -26.56 4.92
C LEU A 12 -11.10 -25.68 5.99
N PRO A 13 -11.87 -25.07 6.91
CA PRO A 13 -11.30 -24.25 7.97
C PRO A 13 -10.62 -25.08 9.07
N GLY A 14 -9.90 -24.42 9.97
CA GLY A 14 -9.29 -25.00 11.16
C GLY A 14 -10.22 -25.13 12.36
N LEU A 15 -9.65 -25.55 13.50
CA LEU A 15 -10.33 -25.54 14.81
C LEU A 15 -10.90 -24.14 15.08
N LEU A 16 -12.14 -24.07 15.58
CA LEU A 16 -12.90 -22.82 15.78
C LEU A 16 -13.29 -22.07 14.51
N GLY A 17 -12.92 -22.54 13.31
CA GLY A 17 -13.11 -21.81 12.04
C GLY A 17 -14.49 -21.94 11.38
N SER A 18 -15.46 -22.57 12.04
CA SER A 18 -16.86 -22.71 11.56
C SER A 18 -17.85 -22.18 12.57
N VAL A 19 -18.92 -21.55 12.09
CA VAL A 19 -20.09 -21.11 12.86
C VAL A 19 -20.86 -22.33 13.37
N LEU A 20 -21.12 -22.40 14.69
CA LEU A 20 -21.92 -23.44 15.34
C LEU A 20 -23.25 -22.89 15.85
N LYS A 21 -24.34 -23.59 15.55
CA LYS A 21 -25.69 -23.29 16.04
C LYS A 21 -26.28 -24.44 16.83
N ARG A 22 -27.09 -24.14 17.85
CA ARG A 22 -27.98 -25.06 18.56
C ARG A 22 -29.37 -24.45 18.59
N ASP A 23 -30.39 -25.21 18.17
CA ASP A 23 -31.79 -24.73 18.12
C ASP A 23 -31.92 -23.37 17.38
N ASP A 24 -31.27 -23.26 16.21
CA ASP A 24 -31.15 -22.04 15.38
C ASP A 24 -30.44 -20.84 16.03
N LYS A 25 -29.96 -20.96 17.26
CA LYS A 25 -29.17 -19.94 17.96
C LYS A 25 -27.68 -20.17 17.77
N GLU A 26 -26.96 -19.14 17.35
CA GLU A 26 -25.51 -19.16 17.28
C GLU A 26 -24.92 -19.29 18.69
N ILE A 27 -24.21 -20.39 18.93
CA ILE A 27 -23.41 -20.59 20.14
C ILE A 27 -21.94 -20.21 19.89
N TRP A 28 -21.54 -20.11 18.62
CA TRP A 28 -20.24 -19.64 18.14
C TRP A 28 -20.40 -19.12 16.70
N GLY A 29 -20.17 -17.83 16.41
CA GLY A 29 -20.53 -17.29 15.09
C GLY A 29 -20.29 -15.82 14.78
N LEU A 30 -21.01 -15.34 13.75
CA LEU A 30 -20.75 -14.15 12.91
C LEU A 30 -20.93 -12.81 13.60
N SER A 31 -21.76 -12.75 14.63
CA SER A 31 -21.97 -11.51 15.37
C SER A 31 -20.84 -11.34 16.40
N GLY A 32 -19.87 -10.46 16.13
CA GLY A 32 -18.79 -10.12 17.08
C GLY A 32 -19.29 -9.77 18.49
N GLY A 33 -20.53 -9.30 18.61
CA GLY A 33 -21.21 -9.05 19.89
C GLY A 33 -21.78 -10.30 20.60
N ALA A 34 -21.99 -11.44 19.95
CA ALA A 34 -22.50 -12.67 20.60
C ALA A 34 -21.38 -13.44 21.31
N ILE A 35 -20.18 -13.53 20.72
CA ILE A 35 -19.00 -14.14 21.35
C ILE A 35 -18.49 -13.27 22.51
N PHE A 36 -18.45 -11.95 22.31
CA PHE A 36 -18.08 -11.00 23.36
C PHE A 36 -19.11 -10.99 24.50
N ARG A 37 -20.42 -11.06 24.22
CA ARG A 37 -21.43 -11.23 25.29
C ARG A 37 -21.35 -12.61 25.95
N ALA A 38 -21.18 -13.69 25.20
CA ALA A 38 -21.04 -15.05 25.72
C ALA A 38 -19.85 -15.21 26.70
N LEU A 39 -18.69 -14.65 26.34
CA LEU A 39 -17.47 -14.77 27.15
C LEU A 39 -17.45 -13.82 28.36
N PHE A 40 -18.14 -12.66 28.29
CA PHE A 40 -18.15 -11.66 29.36
C PHE A 40 -19.45 -11.62 30.19
N SER A 41 -20.50 -12.41 29.88
CA SER A 41 -21.78 -12.42 30.63
C SER A 41 -21.87 -13.45 31.77
N GLY A 42 -20.74 -13.91 32.32
CA GLY A 42 -20.71 -14.90 33.40
C GLY A 42 -20.87 -16.36 32.93
N ALA A 43 -20.52 -17.30 33.83
CA ALA A 43 -20.20 -18.73 33.62
C ALA A 43 -21.18 -19.62 32.81
N GLY A 44 -22.28 -19.10 32.26
CA GLY A 44 -23.30 -19.86 31.54
C GLY A 44 -22.98 -20.18 30.08
N SER A 45 -22.21 -19.36 29.36
CA SER A 45 -22.06 -19.52 27.90
C SER A 45 -20.91 -20.42 27.45
N VAL A 46 -19.87 -20.64 28.25
CA VAL A 46 -18.77 -21.56 27.88
C VAL A 46 -19.19 -23.02 28.10
N LYS A 47 -20.04 -23.29 29.11
CA LYS A 47 -20.63 -24.62 29.33
C LYS A 47 -21.52 -25.09 28.18
N SER A 48 -22.08 -24.17 27.39
CA SER A 48 -22.92 -24.53 26.24
C SER A 48 -22.11 -25.05 25.05
N LEU A 49 -20.81 -24.74 24.97
CA LEU A 49 -19.90 -25.17 23.91
C LEU A 49 -19.23 -26.53 24.18
N ALA A 50 -19.14 -26.94 25.45
CA ALA A 50 -18.57 -28.24 25.81
C ALA A 50 -19.36 -29.39 25.16
N LEU A 51 -18.63 -30.35 24.57
CA LEU A 51 -19.23 -31.52 23.93
C LEU A 51 -19.63 -32.53 25.01
N LYS A 52 -20.91 -32.89 25.06
CA LYS A 52 -21.46 -33.82 26.07
C LYS A 52 -21.22 -35.28 25.70
N SER A 53 -21.52 -35.64 24.46
CA SER A 53 -21.29 -36.96 23.87
C SER A 53 -21.05 -36.81 22.37
N ASP A 54 -20.32 -37.77 21.80
CA ASP A 54 -19.99 -37.82 20.38
C ASP A 54 -20.49 -39.13 19.74
N SER A 55 -21.66 -39.63 20.17
CA SER A 55 -22.19 -40.92 19.71
C SER A 55 -23.05 -40.84 18.45
N GLY A 56 -23.59 -39.67 18.11
CA GLY A 56 -24.38 -39.46 16.88
C GLY A 56 -23.55 -39.62 15.59
N GLU A 57 -24.14 -40.09 14.50
CA GLU A 57 -23.39 -40.27 13.24
C GLU A 57 -23.10 -38.92 12.56
N ASP A 58 -24.14 -38.22 12.10
CA ASP A 58 -24.01 -37.01 11.28
C ASP A 58 -24.04 -35.70 12.09
N VAL A 59 -24.81 -35.67 13.17
CA VAL A 59 -24.90 -34.55 14.11
C VAL A 59 -24.60 -35.10 15.51
N ALA A 60 -23.86 -34.34 16.33
CA ALA A 60 -23.64 -34.73 17.73
C ALA A 60 -24.98 -34.77 18.48
N ASP A 61 -25.05 -35.58 19.55
CA ASP A 61 -26.30 -35.76 20.31
C ASP A 61 -26.74 -34.51 21.10
N ASP A 62 -25.96 -33.42 21.00
CA ASP A 62 -26.22 -32.13 21.63
C ASP A 62 -26.91 -31.10 20.70
N GLY A 63 -27.35 -31.53 19.52
CA GLY A 63 -28.14 -30.72 18.58
C GLY A 63 -27.37 -29.59 17.90
N VAL A 64 -26.04 -29.63 17.95
CA VAL A 64 -25.18 -28.58 17.36
C VAL A 64 -24.86 -28.89 15.91
N VAL A 65 -25.03 -27.89 15.05
CA VAL A 65 -24.73 -27.97 13.63
C VAL A 65 -23.79 -26.86 13.19
N ALA A 66 -22.89 -27.17 12.26
CA ALA A 66 -22.03 -26.18 11.64
C ALA A 66 -22.67 -25.63 10.37
N THR A 67 -22.81 -24.31 10.26
CA THR A 67 -23.63 -23.68 9.20
C THR A 67 -22.87 -22.85 8.18
N ALA A 68 -21.71 -22.31 8.55
CA ALA A 68 -20.89 -21.47 7.67
C ALA A 68 -19.43 -21.48 8.12
N VAL A 69 -18.51 -21.22 7.19
CA VAL A 69 -17.11 -20.93 7.54
C VAL A 69 -17.06 -19.50 8.09
N LEU A 70 -16.18 -19.22 9.05
CA LEU A 70 -16.09 -17.88 9.63
C LEU A 70 -15.54 -16.85 8.61
N PRO A 71 -16.28 -15.80 8.25
CA PRO A 71 -15.87 -14.86 7.21
C PRO A 71 -14.80 -13.88 7.72
N ASP A 72 -14.98 -13.28 8.90
CA ASP A 72 -14.20 -12.10 9.34
C ASP A 72 -13.17 -12.41 10.44
N THR A 73 -12.29 -11.43 10.70
CA THR A 73 -11.26 -11.53 11.74
C THR A 73 -11.91 -11.64 13.12
N HIS A 74 -11.70 -12.77 13.79
CA HIS A 74 -12.19 -13.00 15.15
C HIS A 74 -11.04 -13.04 16.15
N LEU A 75 -11.16 -12.24 17.21
CA LEU A 75 -10.18 -12.12 18.28
C LEU A 75 -10.83 -12.47 19.62
N ILE A 76 -10.26 -13.45 20.32
CA ILE A 76 -10.42 -13.62 21.76
C ILE A 76 -9.15 -13.06 22.41
N PRO A 77 -9.20 -11.89 23.07
CA PRO A 77 -8.02 -11.25 23.67
C PRO A 77 -7.25 -12.20 24.59
N GLY A 78 -5.98 -12.45 24.26
CA GLY A 78 -5.09 -13.31 25.04
C GLY A 78 -5.18 -14.82 24.78
N PHE A 79 -6.01 -15.27 23.82
CA PHE A 79 -6.22 -16.71 23.56
C PHE A 79 -6.16 -17.14 22.10
N TRP A 80 -6.91 -16.46 21.23
CA TRP A 80 -7.13 -16.94 19.87
C TRP A 80 -7.35 -15.79 18.90
N LYS A 81 -6.73 -15.90 17.73
CA LYS A 81 -6.88 -14.99 16.60
C LYS A 81 -7.10 -15.86 15.37
N VAL A 82 -8.06 -15.49 14.53
CA VAL A 82 -8.14 -15.98 13.16
C VAL A 82 -8.48 -14.80 12.28
N ASP A 83 -7.82 -14.68 11.13
CA ASP A 83 -8.04 -13.60 10.18
C ASP A 83 -9.25 -13.86 9.24
N GLY A 84 -10.21 -14.67 9.69
CA GLY A 84 -11.35 -15.09 8.87
C GLY A 84 -10.93 -15.90 7.63
N TYR A 85 -11.92 -16.23 6.78
CA TYR A 85 -11.72 -16.98 5.54
C TYR A 85 -12.28 -16.27 4.30
N THR A 86 -12.90 -15.10 4.43
CA THR A 86 -13.46 -14.33 3.30
C THR A 86 -12.40 -14.10 2.22
N ARG A 87 -11.20 -13.65 2.59
CA ARG A 87 -10.16 -13.29 1.63
C ARG A 87 -9.66 -14.48 0.81
N VAL A 88 -9.41 -15.64 1.44
CA VAL A 88 -9.01 -16.85 0.71
C VAL A 88 -10.13 -17.36 -0.19
N ALA A 89 -11.38 -17.37 0.28
CA ALA A 89 -12.53 -17.79 -0.52
C ALA A 89 -12.75 -16.87 -1.73
N GLU A 90 -12.76 -15.55 -1.53
CA GLU A 90 -12.87 -14.55 -2.59
C GLU A 90 -11.73 -14.65 -3.59
N THR A 91 -10.50 -14.90 -3.13
CA THR A 91 -9.34 -15.03 -4.02
C THR A 91 -9.47 -16.27 -4.90
N LEU A 92 -9.85 -17.41 -4.32
CA LEU A 92 -10.09 -18.65 -5.06
C LEU A 92 -11.23 -18.46 -6.09
N VAL A 93 -12.32 -17.78 -5.73
CA VAL A 93 -13.45 -17.53 -6.64
C VAL A 93 -13.07 -16.54 -7.74
N SER A 94 -12.61 -15.35 -7.38
CA SER A 94 -12.43 -14.24 -8.32
C SER A 94 -11.24 -14.41 -9.26
N ARG A 95 -10.12 -14.97 -8.78
CA ARG A 95 -8.90 -15.09 -9.59
C ARG A 95 -8.84 -16.35 -10.42
N LEU A 96 -9.38 -17.45 -9.89
CA LEU A 96 -9.38 -18.73 -10.59
C LEU A 96 -10.68 -18.97 -11.39
N GLY A 97 -11.64 -18.03 -11.34
CA GLY A 97 -12.91 -18.14 -12.02
C GLY A 97 -13.75 -19.32 -11.53
N LEU A 98 -13.60 -19.70 -10.26
CA LEU A 98 -14.42 -20.76 -9.67
C LEU A 98 -15.84 -20.26 -9.42
N ILE A 99 -16.80 -21.17 -9.51
CA ILE A 99 -18.22 -20.92 -9.40
C ILE A 99 -18.71 -21.51 -8.08
N PRO A 100 -19.05 -20.67 -7.08
CA PRO A 100 -19.61 -21.12 -5.82
C PRO A 100 -20.83 -22.03 -6.02
N GLY A 101 -20.86 -23.16 -5.32
CA GLY A 101 -21.94 -24.13 -5.42
C GLY A 101 -21.87 -25.06 -6.64
N ALA A 102 -20.93 -24.86 -7.56
CA ALA A 102 -20.71 -25.71 -8.72
C ALA A 102 -19.34 -26.41 -8.68
N ASN A 103 -18.24 -25.65 -8.73
CA ASN A 103 -16.87 -26.17 -8.62
C ASN A 103 -16.04 -25.48 -7.52
N PHE A 104 -16.69 -24.70 -6.65
CA PHE A 104 -16.12 -24.23 -5.39
C PHE A 104 -17.11 -24.44 -4.23
N PHE A 105 -16.63 -25.04 -3.14
CA PHE A 105 -17.41 -25.30 -1.94
C PHE A 105 -16.63 -24.95 -0.67
N GLU A 106 -17.26 -24.19 0.22
CA GLU A 106 -16.83 -24.07 1.60
C GLU A 106 -17.40 -25.23 2.42
N PHE A 107 -16.58 -25.82 3.30
CA PHE A 107 -16.97 -26.99 4.08
C PHE A 107 -16.95 -26.68 5.59
N PRO A 108 -18.00 -26.05 6.14
CA PRO A 108 -18.09 -25.80 7.58
C PRO A 108 -18.40 -27.08 8.35
N TYR A 109 -17.72 -27.31 9.47
CA TYR A 109 -17.92 -28.54 10.24
C TYR A 109 -17.84 -28.30 11.76
N ASP A 110 -18.44 -29.22 12.54
CA ASP A 110 -18.36 -29.15 13.99
C ASP A 110 -16.96 -29.54 14.45
N TRP A 111 -16.14 -28.51 14.67
CA TRP A 111 -14.74 -28.62 15.05
C TRP A 111 -14.52 -29.25 16.43
N ARG A 112 -15.59 -29.50 17.19
CA ARG A 112 -15.53 -30.14 18.51
C ARG A 112 -15.40 -31.66 18.44
N ARG A 113 -15.94 -32.27 17.39
CA ARG A 113 -16.16 -33.72 17.26
C ARG A 113 -14.90 -34.46 16.83
N ASP A 114 -14.90 -35.78 17.00
CA ASP A 114 -13.90 -36.66 16.42
C ASP A 114 -13.84 -36.45 14.90
N ILE A 115 -12.62 -36.17 14.41
CA ILE A 115 -12.33 -35.82 13.00
C ILE A 115 -12.87 -36.89 12.03
N ARG A 116 -13.01 -38.15 12.45
CA ARG A 116 -13.57 -39.23 11.63
C ARG A 116 -14.99 -38.93 11.15
N HIS A 117 -15.83 -38.30 11.96
CA HIS A 117 -17.20 -37.93 11.56
C HIS A 117 -17.18 -36.91 10.43
N THR A 118 -16.38 -35.86 10.60
CA THR A 118 -16.20 -34.81 9.59
C THR A 118 -15.62 -35.36 8.29
N ALA A 119 -14.63 -36.25 8.36
CA ALA A 119 -14.03 -36.87 7.18
C ALA A 119 -15.02 -37.77 6.42
N LYS A 120 -15.88 -38.53 7.12
CA LYS A 120 -16.96 -39.31 6.49
C LYS A 120 -17.98 -38.40 5.80
N ARG A 121 -18.32 -37.26 6.40
CA ARG A 121 -19.20 -36.26 5.79
C ARG A 121 -18.57 -35.66 4.52
N LEU A 122 -17.28 -35.30 4.60
CA LEU A 122 -16.51 -34.81 3.45
C LEU A 122 -16.50 -35.83 2.30
N ALA A 123 -16.33 -37.13 2.61
CA ALA A 123 -16.35 -38.18 1.60
C ALA A 123 -17.68 -38.24 0.83
N ARG A 124 -18.81 -38.18 1.56
CA ARG A 124 -20.15 -38.21 0.94
C ARG A 124 -20.44 -36.95 0.13
N GLU A 125 -20.13 -35.77 0.67
CA GLU A 125 -20.39 -34.50 -0.01
C GLU A 125 -19.50 -34.31 -1.24
N SER A 126 -18.21 -34.63 -1.12
CA SER A 126 -17.25 -34.52 -2.22
C SER A 126 -17.61 -35.43 -3.39
N ALA A 127 -18.03 -36.68 -3.12
CA ALA A 127 -18.50 -37.60 -4.15
C ALA A 127 -19.72 -37.02 -4.92
N ARG A 128 -20.67 -36.42 -4.20
CA ARG A 128 -21.87 -35.77 -4.78
C ARG A 128 -21.50 -34.55 -5.62
N TRP A 129 -20.66 -33.65 -5.11
CA TRP A 129 -20.21 -32.46 -5.83
C TRP A 129 -19.47 -32.83 -7.10
N LEU A 130 -18.52 -33.76 -6.99
CA LEU A 130 -17.72 -34.21 -8.13
C LEU A 130 -18.57 -34.90 -9.19
N HIS A 131 -19.52 -35.73 -8.78
CA HIS A 131 -20.48 -36.37 -9.69
C HIS A 131 -21.34 -35.34 -10.43
N THR A 132 -21.83 -34.32 -9.71
CA THR A 132 -22.67 -33.26 -10.27
C THR A 132 -21.88 -32.42 -11.26
N TRP A 133 -20.66 -32.01 -10.89
CA TRP A 133 -19.80 -31.19 -11.72
C TRP A 133 -19.39 -31.90 -13.01
N ARG A 134 -18.96 -33.17 -12.92
CA ARG A 134 -18.61 -34.02 -14.10
C ARG A 134 -19.75 -34.15 -15.12
N LYS A 135 -21.01 -33.96 -14.70
CA LYS A 135 -22.22 -34.05 -15.54
C LYS A 135 -22.81 -32.69 -15.95
N SER A 136 -22.28 -31.59 -15.44
CA SER A 136 -22.81 -30.24 -15.69
C SER A 136 -22.25 -29.61 -16.98
N ASN A 137 -22.98 -28.65 -17.56
CA ASN A 137 -22.48 -27.85 -18.68
C ASN A 137 -21.36 -26.91 -18.20
N GLY A 138 -20.11 -27.27 -18.47
CA GLY A 138 -18.91 -26.55 -18.04
C GLY A 138 -17.91 -27.40 -17.23
N GLY A 139 -18.35 -28.55 -16.72
CA GLY A 139 -17.48 -29.52 -16.05
C GLY A 139 -16.78 -30.49 -17.01
N SER A 140 -15.81 -31.22 -16.49
CA SER A 140 -15.01 -32.21 -17.24
C SER A 140 -15.20 -33.61 -16.67
N PRO A 141 -15.33 -34.68 -17.47
CA PRO A 141 -15.37 -36.06 -16.96
C PRO A 141 -14.15 -36.42 -16.10
N ASP A 142 -13.00 -35.83 -16.43
CA ASP A 142 -11.73 -36.03 -15.72
C ASP A 142 -11.54 -35.11 -14.50
N ALA A 143 -12.55 -34.33 -14.12
CA ALA A 143 -12.48 -33.46 -12.95
C ALA A 143 -12.17 -34.27 -11.68
N ARG A 144 -11.32 -33.72 -10.82
CA ARG A 144 -10.94 -34.23 -9.50
C ARG A 144 -11.15 -33.16 -8.43
N LEU A 145 -10.89 -33.52 -7.18
CA LEU A 145 -10.91 -32.60 -6.04
C LEU A 145 -9.56 -31.89 -5.88
N ILE A 146 -9.61 -30.62 -5.48
CA ILE A 146 -8.48 -29.89 -4.89
C ILE A 146 -8.94 -29.44 -3.50
N LEU A 147 -8.30 -29.95 -2.47
CA LEU A 147 -8.62 -29.63 -1.08
C LEU A 147 -7.69 -28.52 -0.58
N VAL A 148 -8.25 -27.48 0.02
CA VAL A 148 -7.52 -26.39 0.66
C VAL A 148 -7.85 -26.42 2.16
N GLY A 149 -6.94 -26.98 2.96
CA GLY A 149 -7.16 -27.22 4.39
C GLY A 149 -6.32 -26.31 5.27
N HIS A 150 -6.96 -25.52 6.13
CA HIS A 150 -6.25 -24.73 7.15
C HIS A 150 -6.19 -25.48 8.48
N SER A 151 -5.01 -25.57 9.09
CA SER A 151 -4.82 -26.14 10.44
C SER A 151 -5.46 -27.54 10.55
N MET A 152 -6.43 -27.72 11.45
CA MET A 152 -7.16 -28.99 11.60
C MET A 152 -7.91 -29.45 10.33
N GLY A 153 -8.33 -28.54 9.45
CA GLY A 153 -8.97 -28.88 8.16
C GLY A 153 -8.04 -29.67 7.23
N GLY A 154 -6.72 -29.50 7.37
CA GLY A 154 -5.74 -30.36 6.70
C GLY A 154 -5.73 -31.79 7.24
N ILE A 155 -5.91 -31.99 8.55
CA ILE A 155 -6.00 -33.33 9.16
C ILE A 155 -7.30 -34.04 8.78
N VAL A 156 -8.43 -33.30 8.73
CA VAL A 156 -9.71 -33.80 8.18
C VAL A 156 -9.50 -34.32 6.75
N SER A 157 -8.85 -33.51 5.92
CA SER A 157 -8.53 -33.87 4.53
C SER A 157 -7.66 -35.12 4.47
N ARG A 158 -6.61 -35.21 5.30
CA ARG A 158 -5.72 -36.38 5.36
C ARG A 158 -6.45 -37.67 5.72
N TYR A 159 -7.36 -37.63 6.69
CA TYR A 159 -8.13 -38.83 7.04
C TYR A 159 -9.06 -39.25 5.89
N PHE A 160 -9.74 -38.29 5.24
CA PHE A 160 -10.55 -38.56 4.06
C PHE A 160 -9.72 -39.19 2.92
N LEU A 161 -8.55 -38.61 2.63
CA LEU A 161 -7.69 -39.08 1.55
C LEU A 161 -7.15 -40.47 1.84
N GLU A 162 -6.52 -40.67 3.00
CA GLU A 162 -5.79 -41.92 3.29
C GLU A 162 -6.71 -43.04 3.77
N CYS A 163 -7.57 -42.77 4.75
CA CYS A 163 -8.35 -43.81 5.43
C CYS A 163 -9.66 -44.13 4.71
N LEU A 164 -10.26 -43.16 4.00
CA LEU A 164 -11.55 -43.32 3.32
C LEU A 164 -11.42 -43.46 1.79
N GLY A 165 -10.19 -43.53 1.26
CA GLY A 165 -9.92 -43.72 -0.16
C GLY A 165 -10.17 -42.48 -1.02
N GLY A 166 -10.30 -41.29 -0.41
CA GLY A 166 -10.49 -40.03 -1.13
C GLY A 166 -9.33 -39.65 -2.07
N TRP A 167 -8.15 -40.25 -1.87
CA TRP A 167 -6.99 -40.07 -2.74
C TRP A 167 -7.27 -40.41 -4.21
N LYS A 168 -8.22 -41.31 -4.49
CA LYS A 168 -8.58 -41.76 -5.85
C LYS A 168 -9.19 -40.65 -6.71
N ASP A 169 -9.93 -39.75 -6.08
CA ASP A 169 -10.68 -38.68 -6.73
C ASP A 169 -10.06 -37.29 -6.48
N THR A 170 -8.90 -37.21 -5.83
CA THR A 170 -8.25 -35.95 -5.46
C THR A 170 -6.96 -35.74 -6.26
N ARG A 171 -6.79 -34.54 -6.80
CA ARG A 171 -5.56 -34.13 -7.50
C ARG A 171 -4.54 -33.53 -6.54
N ALA A 172 -4.98 -32.66 -5.65
CA ALA A 172 -4.10 -31.95 -4.74
C ALA A 172 -4.73 -31.71 -3.37
N LEU A 173 -3.89 -31.74 -2.34
CA LEU A 173 -4.16 -31.21 -1.02
C LEU A 173 -3.17 -30.07 -0.76
N ILE A 174 -3.69 -28.87 -0.54
CA ILE A 174 -2.95 -27.69 -0.15
C ILE A 174 -3.24 -27.46 1.33
N THR A 175 -2.20 -27.40 2.17
CA THR A 175 -2.38 -27.22 3.62
C THR A 175 -1.77 -25.92 4.11
N PHE A 176 -2.47 -25.19 4.99
CA PHE A 176 -1.94 -24.01 5.67
C PHE A 176 -1.67 -24.36 7.14
N GLY A 177 -0.41 -24.30 7.57
CA GLY A 177 -0.03 -24.51 8.98
C GLY A 177 -0.58 -25.79 9.60
N THR A 178 -0.77 -26.86 8.83
CA THR A 178 -1.45 -28.07 9.31
C THR A 178 -0.54 -28.86 10.25
N PRO A 179 -0.95 -29.18 11.50
CA PRO A 179 -0.13 -29.92 12.44
C PRO A 179 -0.13 -31.42 12.13
N HIS A 180 0.51 -31.82 11.03
CA HIS A 180 0.63 -33.23 10.59
C HIS A 180 1.22 -34.15 11.67
N ARG A 181 2.03 -33.61 12.59
CA ARG A 181 2.61 -34.34 13.72
C ARG A 181 2.09 -33.89 15.09
N GLY A 182 1.02 -33.09 15.11
CA GLY A 182 0.43 -32.49 16.31
C GLY A 182 1.05 -31.15 16.72
N SER A 183 0.50 -30.52 17.76
CA SER A 183 0.93 -29.21 18.29
C SER A 183 1.05 -29.23 19.81
N LEU A 184 2.12 -28.62 20.33
CA LEU A 184 2.31 -28.46 21.78
C LEU A 184 1.29 -27.49 22.40
N MET A 185 0.61 -26.66 21.61
CA MET A 185 -0.49 -25.84 22.11
C MET A 185 -1.68 -26.71 22.54
N ALA A 186 -1.96 -27.82 21.84
CA ALA A 186 -2.96 -28.80 22.27
C ALA A 186 -2.56 -29.45 23.60
N LEU A 187 -1.27 -29.78 23.76
CA LEU A 187 -0.76 -30.31 25.03
C LEU A 187 -0.90 -29.30 26.16
N GLN A 188 -0.50 -28.04 25.95
CA GLN A 188 -0.64 -26.98 26.95
C GLN A 188 -2.11 -26.84 27.38
N ALA A 189 -3.03 -26.73 26.42
CA ALA A 189 -4.45 -26.52 26.69
C ALA A 189 -5.08 -27.69 27.47
N LEU A 190 -4.74 -28.94 27.11
CA LEU A 190 -5.28 -30.13 27.76
C LEU A 190 -4.64 -30.39 29.14
N ALA A 191 -3.32 -30.30 29.24
CA ALA A 191 -2.56 -30.64 30.44
C ALA A 191 -2.55 -29.54 31.51
N LEU A 192 -2.44 -28.27 31.11
CA LEU A 192 -2.29 -27.12 32.01
C LEU A 192 -3.55 -26.25 32.11
N GLY A 193 -4.49 -26.44 31.18
CA GLY A 193 -5.70 -25.63 31.07
C GLY A 193 -5.56 -24.50 30.05
N PHE A 194 -6.70 -23.91 29.69
CA PHE A 194 -6.81 -22.87 28.67
C PHE A 194 -7.53 -21.65 29.28
N ARG A 195 -6.80 -20.90 30.12
CA ARG A 195 -7.30 -19.76 30.90
C ARG A 195 -6.42 -18.50 30.78
N LYS A 196 -7.01 -17.32 31.00
CA LYS A 196 -6.33 -16.02 31.03
C LYS A 196 -6.93 -15.17 32.14
N ASP A 197 -6.05 -14.67 32.99
CA ASP A 197 -6.40 -13.84 34.13
C ASP A 197 -5.97 -12.38 33.88
N LEU A 198 -6.75 -11.42 34.39
CA LEU A 198 -6.42 -10.00 34.43
C LEU A 198 -6.33 -9.58 35.90
N GLY A 199 -5.12 -9.61 36.47
CA GLY A 199 -4.93 -9.41 37.91
C GLY A 199 -5.61 -10.53 38.72
N PRO A 200 -6.36 -10.23 39.79
CA PRO A 200 -7.04 -11.25 40.61
C PRO A 200 -8.36 -11.77 39.99
N VAL A 201 -8.76 -11.28 38.82
CA VAL A 201 -10.04 -11.61 38.18
C VAL A 201 -9.79 -12.52 36.97
N ASN A 202 -10.48 -13.66 36.93
CA ASN A 202 -10.50 -14.54 35.77
C ASN A 202 -11.27 -13.87 34.63
N LEU A 203 -10.60 -13.62 33.49
CA LEU A 203 -11.19 -12.94 32.34
C LEU A 203 -11.99 -13.92 31.49
N VAL A 204 -11.41 -15.10 31.22
CA VAL A 204 -12.03 -16.22 30.49
C VAL A 204 -11.35 -17.53 30.92
N ASP A 205 -12.12 -18.61 31.04
CA ASP A 205 -11.62 -19.98 31.20
C ASP A 205 -12.37 -20.92 30.25
N LEU A 206 -11.65 -21.51 29.29
CA LEU A 206 -12.19 -22.48 28.33
C LEU A 206 -11.66 -23.90 28.58
N THR A 207 -11.03 -24.14 29.73
CA THR A 207 -10.36 -25.41 30.04
C THR A 207 -11.30 -26.61 29.89
N ASP A 208 -12.49 -26.53 30.50
CA ASP A 208 -13.48 -27.61 30.45
C ASP A 208 -14.00 -27.85 29.03
N MET A 209 -14.18 -26.78 28.25
CA MET A 209 -14.57 -26.88 26.85
C MET A 209 -13.51 -27.64 26.06
N VAL A 210 -12.24 -27.21 26.10
CA VAL A 210 -11.17 -27.84 25.31
C VAL A 210 -10.97 -29.31 25.70
N ARG A 211 -11.00 -29.62 27.01
CA ARG A 211 -10.89 -31.00 27.50
C ARG A 211 -12.07 -31.90 27.10
N SER A 212 -13.21 -31.32 26.76
CA SER A 212 -14.35 -32.08 26.26
C SER A 212 -14.20 -32.54 24.80
N LEU A 213 -13.34 -31.89 24.00
CA LEU A 213 -13.27 -32.06 22.53
C LEU A 213 -12.40 -33.27 22.12
N PRO A 214 -12.94 -34.33 21.47
CA PRO A 214 -12.11 -35.38 20.89
C PRO A 214 -11.09 -34.85 19.88
N SER A 215 -11.45 -33.84 19.08
CA SER A 215 -10.55 -33.23 18.09
C SER A 215 -9.29 -32.64 18.71
N ALA A 216 -9.36 -32.05 19.91
CA ALA A 216 -8.19 -31.49 20.59
C ALA A 216 -7.15 -32.57 20.94
N TYR A 217 -7.60 -33.76 21.36
CA TYR A 217 -6.70 -34.89 21.62
C TYR A 217 -6.09 -35.45 20.33
N GLN A 218 -6.83 -35.41 19.21
CA GLN A 218 -6.33 -35.83 17.89
C GLN A 218 -5.26 -34.88 17.31
N LEU A 219 -5.07 -33.70 17.91
CA LEU A 219 -4.02 -32.74 17.56
C LEU A 219 -2.80 -32.82 18.48
N LEU A 220 -2.75 -33.77 19.42
CA LEU A 220 -1.57 -33.96 20.29
C LEU A 220 -0.34 -34.40 19.49
N PRO A 221 0.87 -34.02 19.94
CA PRO A 221 2.12 -34.46 19.34
C PRO A 221 2.24 -35.99 19.30
N ILE A 222 2.66 -36.52 18.15
CA ILE A 222 2.86 -37.96 17.93
C ILE A 222 4.34 -38.38 17.96
N TYR A 223 5.23 -37.44 18.23
CA TYR A 223 6.67 -37.67 18.34
C TYR A 223 7.14 -37.43 19.79
N PRO A 224 8.28 -38.03 20.19
CA PRO A 224 8.81 -37.82 21.53
C PRO A 224 9.20 -36.34 21.73
N CYS A 225 8.43 -35.62 22.55
CA CYS A 225 8.61 -34.18 22.77
C CYS A 225 8.50 -33.77 24.25
N VAL A 226 8.23 -34.74 25.14
CA VAL A 226 8.09 -34.52 26.58
C VAL A 226 9.26 -35.19 27.29
N ARG A 227 10.12 -34.42 27.95
CA ARG A 227 11.22 -34.94 28.78
C ARG A 227 10.73 -35.14 30.21
N LEU A 228 10.69 -36.39 30.67
CA LEU A 228 10.29 -36.73 32.03
C LEU A 228 11.42 -36.45 33.04
N ALA A 229 11.07 -36.46 34.33
CA ALA A 229 12.01 -36.22 35.42
C ALA A 229 13.14 -37.26 35.48
N ASP A 230 12.90 -38.48 34.99
CA ASP A 230 13.89 -39.57 34.87
C ASP A 230 14.78 -39.43 33.61
N GLY A 231 14.62 -38.35 32.84
CA GLY A 231 15.39 -38.07 31.63
C GLY A 231 14.85 -38.72 30.35
N ARG A 232 13.84 -39.60 30.44
CA ARG A 232 13.24 -40.24 29.25
C ARG A 232 12.48 -39.21 28.41
N LEU A 233 12.63 -39.31 27.08
CA LEU A 233 11.86 -38.52 26.12
C LEU A 233 10.68 -39.38 25.61
N VAL A 234 9.45 -38.90 25.84
CA VAL A 234 8.22 -39.65 25.56
C VAL A 234 7.22 -38.84 24.73
N ARG A 235 6.24 -39.54 24.15
CA ARG A 235 5.07 -38.92 23.50
C ARG A 235 4.00 -38.59 24.54
N PRO A 236 3.24 -37.51 24.38
CA PRO A 236 2.10 -37.20 25.23
C PRO A 236 1.07 -38.33 25.37
N GLY A 237 0.79 -39.06 24.28
CA GLY A 237 -0.17 -40.17 24.27
C GLY A 237 0.31 -41.48 24.89
N GLU A 238 1.57 -41.56 25.36
CA GLU A 238 2.19 -42.78 25.90
C GLU A 238 2.51 -42.66 27.40
N VAL A 239 2.15 -41.54 28.05
CA VAL A 239 2.54 -41.22 29.42
C VAL A 239 1.34 -40.89 30.30
N GLN A 240 1.42 -41.29 31.57
CA GLN A 240 0.44 -40.94 32.61
C GLN A 240 0.99 -39.81 33.50
N GLY A 241 0.11 -39.03 34.11
CA GLY A 241 0.49 -37.99 35.09
C GLY A 241 1.10 -36.73 34.46
N LEU A 242 0.83 -36.45 33.19
CA LEU A 242 1.27 -35.21 32.52
C LEU A 242 0.29 -34.07 32.80
N GLY A 243 0.45 -33.42 33.95
CA GLY A 243 -0.50 -32.40 34.42
C GLY A 243 -1.91 -33.00 34.61
N GLN A 244 -2.91 -32.35 34.02
CA GLN A 244 -4.32 -32.81 34.02
C GLN A 244 -4.75 -33.45 32.70
N LEU A 245 -3.79 -33.90 31.87
CA LEU A 245 -4.10 -34.59 30.62
C LEU A 245 -4.78 -35.94 30.90
N ASP A 246 -5.92 -36.19 30.26
CA ASP A 246 -6.59 -37.50 30.30
C ASP A 246 -5.76 -38.52 29.48
N PRO A 247 -5.17 -39.55 30.14
CA PRO A 247 -4.27 -40.48 29.47
C PRO A 247 -5.01 -41.42 28.49
N VAL A 248 -6.28 -41.72 28.73
CA VAL A 248 -7.07 -42.60 27.86
C VAL A 248 -7.40 -41.87 26.57
N ARG A 249 -7.91 -40.64 26.68
CA ARG A 249 -8.21 -39.81 25.50
C ARG A 249 -6.95 -39.42 24.73
N ALA A 250 -5.84 -39.17 25.42
CA ALA A 250 -4.54 -38.93 24.77
C ALA A 250 -4.05 -40.15 23.97
N ALA A 251 -4.19 -41.37 24.52
CA ALA A 251 -3.87 -42.60 23.81
C ALA A 251 -4.79 -42.83 22.60
N GLN A 252 -6.08 -42.49 22.71
CA GLN A 252 -7.03 -42.54 21.59
C GLN A 252 -6.67 -41.55 20.47
N GLY A 253 -6.26 -40.33 20.82
CA GLY A 253 -5.76 -39.34 19.87
C GLY A 253 -4.51 -39.82 19.11
N LEU A 254 -3.57 -40.47 19.81
CA LEU A 254 -2.41 -41.10 19.18
C LEU A 254 -2.82 -42.27 18.27
N ALA A 255 -3.78 -43.10 18.69
CA ALA A 255 -4.31 -44.19 17.88
C ALA A 255 -4.97 -43.69 16.59
N PHE A 256 -5.70 -42.57 16.65
CA PHE A 256 -6.26 -41.91 15.45
C PHE A 256 -5.17 -41.53 14.44
N GLN A 257 -4.07 -40.93 14.89
CA GLN A 257 -2.98 -40.56 13.98
C GLN A 257 -2.30 -41.80 13.37
N ARG A 258 -2.17 -42.88 14.15
CA ARG A 258 -1.65 -44.17 13.66
C ARG A 258 -2.56 -44.81 12.60
N GLU A 259 -3.86 -44.55 12.60
CA GLU A 259 -4.75 -44.98 11.51
C GLU A 259 -4.35 -44.33 10.19
N ILE A 260 -4.10 -43.01 10.19
CA ILE A 260 -3.65 -42.28 9.00
C ILE A 260 -2.29 -42.80 8.54
N GLU A 261 -1.33 -42.98 9.45
CA GLU A 261 0.00 -43.55 9.13
C GLU A 261 -0.10 -44.95 8.53
N SER A 262 -0.95 -45.80 9.11
CA SER A 262 -1.13 -47.19 8.65
C SER A 262 -1.81 -47.24 7.27
N ALA A 263 -2.83 -46.40 7.07
CA ALA A 263 -3.52 -46.28 5.79
C ALA A 263 -2.58 -45.77 4.69
N LEU A 264 -1.79 -44.74 4.99
CA LEU A 264 -0.76 -44.21 4.09
C LEU A 264 0.29 -45.28 3.73
N ALA A 265 0.80 -46.01 4.71
CA ALA A 265 1.78 -47.08 4.49
C ALA A 265 1.18 -48.26 3.69
N ALA A 266 -0.11 -48.54 3.82
CA ALA A 266 -0.82 -49.52 3.01
C ALA A 266 -1.02 -49.01 1.57
N ASN A 267 -1.48 -47.76 1.42
CA ASN A 267 -1.72 -47.11 0.14
C ASN A 267 -0.42 -47.00 -0.69
N ALA A 268 0.71 -46.66 -0.07
CA ALA A 268 2.01 -46.56 -0.73
C ALA A 268 2.51 -47.87 -1.37
N LYS A 269 1.91 -49.02 -1.05
CA LYS A 269 2.20 -50.32 -1.69
C LYS A 269 1.39 -50.55 -2.97
N SER A 270 0.37 -49.73 -3.23
CA SER A 270 -0.49 -49.82 -4.41
C SER A 270 0.13 -49.07 -5.58
N SER A 271 0.25 -49.72 -6.74
CA SER A 271 0.68 -49.07 -7.98
C SER A 271 -0.28 -47.94 -8.39
N GLU A 272 -1.58 -48.10 -8.18
CA GLU A 272 -2.58 -47.08 -8.48
C GLU A 272 -2.39 -45.82 -7.62
N TYR A 273 -1.98 -45.97 -6.36
CA TYR A 273 -1.70 -44.84 -5.48
C TYR A 273 -0.42 -44.11 -5.92
N LEU A 274 0.62 -44.86 -6.31
CA LEU A 274 1.87 -44.28 -6.80
C LEU A 274 1.71 -43.57 -8.14
N GLU A 275 0.83 -44.07 -9.03
CA GLU A 275 0.59 -43.50 -10.35
C GLU A 275 -0.44 -42.37 -10.36
N ARG A 276 -1.52 -42.49 -9.57
CA ARG A 276 -2.71 -41.63 -9.66
C ARG A 276 -3.07 -40.93 -8.35
N GLY A 277 -2.25 -41.09 -7.30
CA GLY A 277 -2.40 -40.42 -6.02
C GLY A 277 -2.41 -38.90 -6.12
N TYR A 278 -2.63 -38.25 -4.98
CA TYR A 278 -2.70 -36.79 -4.91
C TYR A 278 -1.33 -36.19 -4.59
N HIS A 279 -1.16 -34.91 -4.93
CA HIS A 279 0.00 -34.12 -4.52
C HIS A 279 -0.30 -33.29 -3.27
N LEU A 280 0.60 -33.34 -2.28
CA LEU A 280 0.52 -32.55 -1.07
C LEU A 280 1.43 -31.32 -1.16
N TYR A 281 0.87 -30.13 -0.94
CA TYR A 281 1.58 -28.85 -0.95
C TYR A 281 1.44 -28.17 0.41
N PRO A 282 2.40 -28.40 1.33
CA PRO A 282 2.36 -27.78 2.64
C PRO A 282 2.85 -26.33 2.61
N VAL A 283 2.03 -25.43 3.15
CA VAL A 283 2.42 -24.06 3.47
C VAL A 283 2.78 -24.00 4.95
N VAL A 284 4.05 -23.73 5.21
CA VAL A 284 4.69 -23.82 6.52
C VAL A 284 5.02 -22.43 7.04
N GLY A 285 4.41 -22.03 8.15
CA GLY A 285 4.77 -20.78 8.80
C GLY A 285 6.09 -20.89 9.58
N THR A 286 6.82 -19.78 9.66
CA THR A 286 8.19 -19.69 10.18
C THR A 286 8.42 -18.40 10.97
N PHE A 287 9.55 -18.34 11.69
CA PHE A 287 10.03 -17.17 12.47
C PHE A 287 9.19 -16.75 13.68
N GLN A 288 8.07 -17.38 13.97
CA GLN A 288 7.28 -17.10 15.16
C GLN A 288 7.70 -17.97 16.34
N PRO A 289 7.81 -17.41 17.57
CA PRO A 289 8.04 -18.19 18.79
C PRO A 289 6.94 -19.24 18.96
N THR A 290 7.31 -20.52 18.96
CA THR A 290 6.35 -21.63 18.90
C THR A 290 6.72 -22.73 19.88
N LEU A 291 5.73 -23.27 20.58
CA LEU A 291 5.94 -24.39 21.51
C LEU A 291 6.38 -25.65 20.75
N GLN A 292 7.47 -26.26 21.20
CA GLN A 292 8.16 -27.36 20.51
C GLN A 292 8.43 -28.57 21.41
N GLY A 293 8.52 -28.35 22.73
CA GLY A 293 8.71 -29.42 23.70
C GLY A 293 8.07 -29.13 25.04
N ALA A 294 8.16 -30.09 25.95
CA ALA A 294 7.83 -29.92 27.35
C ALA A 294 8.82 -30.67 28.25
N ARG A 295 8.98 -30.21 29.48
CA ARG A 295 9.79 -30.88 30.52
C ARG A 295 8.96 -31.06 31.79
N VAL A 296 9.08 -32.22 32.41
CA VAL A 296 8.46 -32.52 33.71
C VAL A 296 9.52 -32.43 34.79
N SER A 297 9.31 -31.58 35.78
CA SER A 297 10.20 -31.44 36.93
C SER A 297 10.09 -32.64 37.89
N ALA A 298 11.04 -32.77 38.83
CA ALA A 298 10.94 -33.75 39.92
C ALA A 298 9.69 -33.58 40.81
N SER A 299 9.10 -32.38 40.83
CA SER A 299 7.82 -32.11 41.52
C SER A 299 6.57 -32.47 40.70
N GLY A 300 6.74 -32.96 39.46
CA GLY A 300 5.65 -33.27 38.55
C GLY A 300 5.08 -32.06 37.79
N ALA A 301 5.70 -30.88 37.92
CA ALA A 301 5.26 -29.69 37.19
C ALA A 301 5.66 -29.78 35.71
N VAL A 302 4.74 -29.44 34.80
CA VAL A 302 4.98 -29.45 33.36
C VAL A 302 5.36 -28.05 32.90
N GLU A 303 6.57 -27.91 32.37
CA GLU A 303 7.11 -26.71 31.77
C GLU A 303 7.01 -26.83 30.24
N MET A 304 6.42 -25.83 29.57
CA MET A 304 6.32 -25.79 28.12
C MET A 304 7.54 -25.05 27.55
N LEU A 305 8.13 -25.58 26.49
CA LEU A 305 9.36 -25.07 25.88
C LEU A 305 9.08 -24.56 24.46
N THR A 306 9.66 -23.41 24.12
CA THR A 306 9.70 -22.88 22.75
C THR A 306 10.84 -23.49 21.92
N SER A 307 11.52 -24.51 22.46
CA SER A 307 12.53 -25.33 21.80
C SER A 307 12.19 -26.80 22.00
N GLU A 308 12.87 -27.69 21.29
CA GLU A 308 12.93 -29.10 21.65
C GLU A 308 13.57 -29.28 23.04
N PRO A 309 13.32 -30.41 23.74
CA PRO A 309 13.87 -30.62 25.07
C PRO A 309 15.41 -30.66 25.16
N ASP A 310 16.10 -30.81 24.01
CA ASP A 310 17.55 -30.72 23.88
C ASP A 310 18.09 -29.29 23.67
N GLY A 311 17.20 -28.31 23.52
CA GLY A 311 17.52 -26.89 23.32
C GLY A 311 17.45 -26.42 21.87
N THR A 312 17.20 -27.31 20.90
CA THR A 312 17.12 -26.93 19.49
C THR A 312 15.82 -26.17 19.19
N ASP A 313 15.91 -25.01 18.53
CA ASP A 313 14.75 -24.22 18.11
C ASP A 313 14.59 -24.27 16.58
N HIS A 314 13.46 -24.79 16.11
CA HIS A 314 13.10 -24.86 14.70
C HIS A 314 12.12 -23.77 14.24
N ALA A 315 11.72 -22.87 15.15
CA ALA A 315 10.65 -21.89 14.99
C ALA A 315 9.31 -22.51 14.52
N GLY A 316 8.35 -21.66 14.20
CA GLY A 316 7.06 -22.07 13.63
C GLY A 316 6.20 -20.88 13.28
N ASP A 317 4.89 -21.07 13.30
CA ASP A 317 3.89 -20.04 12.99
C ASP A 317 3.21 -19.45 14.25
N GLY A 318 3.72 -19.78 15.43
CA GLY A 318 3.18 -19.36 16.72
C GLY A 318 2.24 -20.39 17.34
N THR A 319 1.83 -21.42 16.59
CA THR A 319 0.95 -22.51 17.06
C THR A 319 1.53 -23.88 16.69
N VAL A 320 1.99 -24.06 15.45
CA VAL A 320 2.50 -25.29 14.89
C VAL A 320 3.99 -25.14 14.61
N PRO A 321 4.86 -25.96 15.23
CA PRO A 321 6.28 -25.88 14.97
C PRO A 321 6.59 -26.36 13.55
N ARG A 322 7.65 -25.82 12.96
CA ARG A 322 8.02 -26.09 11.56
C ARG A 322 8.09 -27.58 11.24
N VAL A 323 8.63 -28.37 12.16
CA VAL A 323 8.76 -29.84 12.04
C VAL A 323 7.42 -30.57 11.99
N ALA A 324 6.40 -30.04 12.66
CA ALA A 324 5.06 -30.64 12.70
C ALA A 324 4.17 -30.18 11.53
N ALA A 325 4.49 -29.04 10.91
CA ALA A 325 3.85 -28.56 9.69
C ALA A 325 4.26 -29.34 8.44
N LEU A 326 5.32 -30.16 8.53
CA LEU A 326 5.79 -31.02 7.46
C LEU A 326 5.10 -32.41 7.50
N PRO A 327 4.64 -32.93 6.35
CA PRO A 327 4.02 -34.26 6.27
C PRO A 327 4.91 -35.41 6.76
N LEU A 328 4.31 -36.55 7.09
CA LEU A 328 5.01 -37.70 7.68
C LEU A 328 5.80 -38.52 6.64
N GLU A 329 5.30 -38.56 5.42
CA GLU A 329 5.77 -39.38 4.30
C GLU A 329 6.98 -38.82 3.55
N GLU A 330 7.33 -37.55 3.74
CA GLU A 330 8.44 -36.92 3.01
C GLU A 330 9.72 -36.87 3.84
N ARG A 331 10.81 -37.46 3.30
CA ARG A 331 12.14 -37.50 3.94
C ARG A 331 13.26 -36.78 3.16
N GLY A 332 12.99 -36.17 1.99
CA GLY A 332 14.08 -35.70 1.13
C GLY A 332 13.85 -34.49 0.21
N GLN A 333 12.62 -34.17 -0.20
CA GLN A 333 12.35 -33.03 -1.09
C GLN A 333 10.95 -32.49 -0.84
N VAL A 334 10.82 -31.52 0.06
CA VAL A 334 9.52 -30.93 0.36
C VAL A 334 9.19 -29.91 -0.72
N ARG A 335 8.05 -30.04 -1.39
CA ARG A 335 7.42 -28.95 -2.15
C ARG A 335 6.70 -28.00 -1.18
N ALA A 336 7.41 -27.59 -0.13
CA ALA A 336 6.88 -26.69 0.88
C ALA A 336 7.03 -25.26 0.40
N MET A 337 5.99 -24.49 0.66
CA MET A 337 6.10 -23.05 0.70
C MET A 337 6.35 -22.63 2.14
N TYR A 338 7.29 -21.71 2.35
CA TYR A 338 7.54 -21.10 3.66
C TYR A 338 7.00 -19.68 3.68
N SER A 339 6.36 -19.29 4.78
CA SER A 339 5.91 -17.92 5.02
C SER A 339 6.30 -17.48 6.44
N PRO A 340 6.80 -16.25 6.65
CA PRO A 340 7.13 -15.72 7.99
C PRO A 340 5.88 -15.25 8.77
N THR A 341 4.68 -15.70 8.38
CA THR A 341 3.39 -15.24 8.90
C THR A 341 2.88 -16.11 10.06
N SER A 342 2.08 -15.50 10.95
CA SER A 342 1.44 -16.21 12.06
C SER A 342 0.33 -17.17 11.62
N HIS A 343 0.10 -18.23 12.41
CA HIS A 343 -0.86 -19.30 12.14
C HIS A 343 -2.24 -18.78 11.71
N ALA A 344 -2.74 -17.76 12.41
CA ALA A 344 -4.05 -17.15 12.22
C ALA A 344 -4.27 -16.50 10.84
N SER A 345 -3.19 -16.18 10.14
CA SER A 345 -3.19 -15.31 8.96
C SER A 345 -2.54 -15.98 7.74
N LEU A 346 -1.99 -17.20 7.87
CA LEU A 346 -1.36 -17.95 6.78
C LEU A 346 -2.28 -18.10 5.56
N GLN A 347 -3.56 -18.40 5.79
CA GLN A 347 -4.56 -18.56 4.73
C GLN A 347 -4.81 -17.28 3.93
N ASN A 348 -4.50 -16.12 4.49
CA ASN A 348 -4.74 -14.81 3.89
C ASN A 348 -3.45 -14.12 3.42
N ALA A 349 -2.28 -14.66 3.76
CA ALA A 349 -1.00 -14.09 3.36
C ALA A 349 -0.91 -14.04 1.82
N PHE A 350 -0.41 -12.92 1.29
CA PHE A 350 -0.43 -12.70 -0.15
C PHE A 350 0.46 -13.67 -0.90
N GLU A 351 1.67 -13.90 -0.40
CA GLU A 351 2.60 -14.85 -0.96
C GLU A 351 1.98 -16.25 -0.99
N VAL A 352 1.24 -16.62 0.06
CA VAL A 352 0.54 -17.91 0.14
C VAL A 352 -0.54 -18.00 -0.91
N LEU A 353 -1.41 -16.98 -1.02
CA LEU A 353 -2.48 -16.97 -2.00
C LEU A 353 -1.96 -16.94 -3.45
N ALA A 354 -0.89 -16.20 -3.73
CA ALA A 354 -0.23 -16.18 -5.02
C ALA A 354 0.36 -17.56 -5.38
N HIS A 355 0.93 -18.26 -4.40
CA HIS A 355 1.43 -19.61 -4.59
C HIS A 355 0.29 -20.62 -4.83
N VAL A 356 -0.81 -20.53 -4.07
CA VAL A 356 -2.01 -21.36 -4.27
C VAL A 356 -2.59 -21.15 -5.66
N GLU A 357 -2.68 -19.90 -6.12
CA GLU A 357 -3.12 -19.54 -7.47
C GLU A 357 -2.22 -20.19 -8.54
N GLY A 358 -0.90 -20.06 -8.38
CA GLY A 358 0.08 -20.67 -9.28
C GLY A 358 0.03 -22.20 -9.29
N LEU A 359 -0.15 -22.83 -8.12
CA LEU A 359 -0.30 -24.28 -8.00
C LEU A 359 -1.55 -24.78 -8.71
N ILE A 360 -2.71 -24.16 -8.46
CA ILE A 360 -3.99 -24.60 -9.03
C ILE A 360 -4.00 -24.37 -10.55
N THR A 361 -3.57 -23.20 -11.03
CA THR A 361 -3.48 -22.93 -12.47
C THR A 361 -2.42 -23.79 -13.17
N GLY A 362 -1.30 -24.06 -12.49
CA GLY A 362 -0.22 -24.93 -12.97
C GLY A 362 -0.67 -26.37 -13.26
N GLN A 363 -1.62 -26.92 -12.49
CA GLN A 363 -2.21 -28.25 -12.73
C GLN A 363 -2.97 -28.34 -14.06
N HIS A 364 -3.40 -27.20 -14.62
CA HIS A 364 -4.17 -27.14 -15.86
C HIS A 364 -3.36 -26.65 -17.06
N LEU A 365 -2.04 -26.44 -16.89
CA LEU A 365 -1.16 -26.23 -18.02
C LEU A 365 -1.10 -27.52 -18.83
N ALA A 366 -1.61 -27.46 -20.07
CA ALA A 366 -1.42 -28.51 -21.05
C ALA A 366 0.06 -28.53 -21.47
N LEU A 367 0.93 -29.11 -20.65
CA LEU A 367 2.36 -29.24 -20.93
C LEU A 367 2.65 -30.29 -22.00
N ASP A 368 1.68 -31.19 -22.26
CA ASP A 368 1.77 -32.16 -23.34
C ASP A 368 1.83 -31.49 -24.72
N LYS A 369 1.26 -30.29 -24.89
CA LYS A 369 1.47 -29.49 -26.11
C LYS A 369 2.93 -29.04 -26.31
N TYR A 370 3.76 -29.15 -25.26
CA TYR A 370 5.21 -28.90 -25.27
C TYR A 370 6.03 -30.20 -25.15
N ARG A 371 5.40 -31.38 -24.97
CA ARG A 371 6.06 -32.70 -24.95
C ARG A 371 5.76 -33.53 -26.21
N ASP A 372 4.57 -33.41 -26.78
CA ASP A 372 4.13 -34.09 -28.02
C ASP A 372 4.40 -33.26 -29.30
N SER A 373 5.11 -32.13 -29.17
CA SER A 373 5.48 -31.26 -30.28
C SER A 373 7.00 -31.12 -30.46
N LEU A 374 7.77 -32.20 -30.23
CA LEU A 374 9.07 -32.29 -30.90
C LEU A 374 8.90 -32.23 -32.43
N PHE A 375 7.70 -32.51 -32.97
CA PHE A 375 7.27 -32.13 -34.32
C PHE A 375 5.77 -31.78 -34.39
N GLY A 376 5.46 -30.47 -34.34
CA GLY A 376 4.22 -29.83 -34.81
C GLY A 376 4.55 -28.38 -35.20
N PRO A 377 4.04 -27.83 -36.33
CA PRO A 377 4.80 -26.87 -37.12
C PRO A 377 4.99 -25.54 -36.39
N ALA A 378 6.25 -25.10 -36.34
CA ALA A 378 6.63 -23.78 -35.85
C ALA A 378 5.85 -22.68 -36.59
N PRO A 379 5.47 -21.58 -35.90
CA PRO A 379 4.84 -20.44 -36.56
C PRO A 379 5.72 -19.94 -37.70
N SER A 380 5.09 -19.60 -38.83
CA SER A 380 5.80 -19.19 -40.03
C SER A 380 6.26 -17.74 -39.88
N MET A 381 7.58 -17.55 -39.76
CA MET A 381 8.22 -16.23 -39.65
C MET A 381 8.46 -15.66 -41.05
N LEU A 382 8.28 -14.35 -41.20
CA LEU A 382 8.47 -13.65 -42.48
C LEU A 382 9.76 -12.82 -42.45
N SER A 383 10.62 -12.99 -43.46
CA SER A 383 11.72 -12.07 -43.74
C SER A 383 11.30 -11.15 -44.89
N LEU A 384 11.17 -9.86 -44.60
CA LEU A 384 10.82 -8.81 -45.57
C LEU A 384 12.11 -8.18 -46.13
N SER A 385 12.15 -8.01 -47.44
CA SER A 385 13.22 -7.34 -48.17
C SER A 385 12.60 -6.43 -49.22
N MET A 386 12.92 -5.14 -49.14
CA MET A 386 12.52 -4.13 -50.12
C MET A 386 13.57 -3.03 -50.19
N GLU A 387 13.41 -2.11 -51.13
CA GLU A 387 14.26 -0.92 -51.24
C GLU A 387 13.71 0.19 -50.34
N ASP A 388 14.60 0.99 -49.74
CA ASP A 388 14.22 2.04 -48.78
C ASP A 388 13.59 3.26 -49.47
N ALA A 389 13.75 3.38 -50.79
CA ALA A 389 13.28 4.51 -51.58
C ALA A 389 12.86 4.09 -53.00
N PHE A 390 11.80 4.73 -53.51
CA PHE A 390 11.30 4.57 -54.88
C PHE A 390 11.02 5.93 -55.53
N ALA A 391 10.96 5.99 -56.85
CA ALA A 391 10.46 7.11 -57.62
C ALA A 391 8.92 7.10 -57.75
N HIS A 392 8.29 8.27 -57.87
CA HIS A 392 6.84 8.43 -57.97
C HIS A 392 6.20 7.80 -59.22
N ASP A 393 7.01 7.52 -60.24
CA ASP A 393 6.63 6.92 -61.52
C ASP A 393 7.06 5.45 -61.61
N GLU A 394 7.72 4.90 -60.59
CA GLU A 394 8.15 3.51 -60.56
C GLU A 394 7.33 2.67 -59.57
N PRO A 395 7.03 1.40 -59.92
CA PRO A 395 6.21 0.55 -59.09
C PRO A 395 6.97 0.08 -57.86
N VAL A 396 6.27 -0.01 -56.72
CA VAL A 396 6.85 -0.48 -55.45
C VAL A 396 6.81 -2.00 -55.41
N VAL A 397 7.98 -2.63 -55.31
CA VAL A 397 8.12 -4.10 -55.26
C VAL A 397 8.41 -4.55 -53.84
N ILE A 398 7.59 -5.46 -53.32
CA ILE A 398 7.66 -5.99 -51.95
C ILE A 398 7.99 -7.47 -52.02
N ARG A 399 9.13 -7.89 -51.44
CA ARG A 399 9.58 -9.29 -51.44
C ARG A 399 9.61 -9.84 -50.02
N VAL A 400 9.00 -11.00 -49.82
CA VAL A 400 8.94 -11.69 -48.52
C VAL A 400 9.30 -13.15 -48.66
N ARG A 401 10.15 -13.65 -47.77
CA ARG A 401 10.43 -15.09 -47.66
C ARG A 401 9.86 -15.64 -46.35
N PRO A 402 8.84 -16.51 -46.39
CA PRO A 402 8.36 -17.20 -45.21
C PRO A 402 9.31 -18.34 -44.80
N SER A 403 9.35 -18.66 -43.51
CA SER A 403 10.11 -19.80 -43.00
C SER A 403 9.47 -21.16 -43.33
N THR A 404 8.20 -21.18 -43.76
CA THR A 404 7.50 -22.39 -44.26
C THR A 404 6.80 -22.12 -45.60
N GLU A 405 6.74 -23.12 -46.49
CA GLU A 405 6.49 -22.90 -47.92
C GLU A 405 5.01 -22.69 -48.34
N THR A 406 4.04 -22.97 -47.47
CA THR A 406 2.61 -23.06 -47.83
C THR A 406 1.73 -21.97 -47.18
N VAL A 407 2.11 -20.69 -47.31
CA VAL A 407 1.35 -19.57 -46.72
C VAL A 407 0.92 -18.54 -47.79
N SER A 408 -0.35 -18.13 -47.73
CA SER A 408 -0.87 -17.04 -48.57
C SER A 408 -0.65 -15.70 -47.87
N LEU A 409 -0.01 -14.75 -48.56
CA LEU A 409 0.43 -13.49 -47.98
C LEU A 409 -0.13 -12.27 -48.74
N ARG A 410 -0.41 -11.20 -48.01
CA ARG A 410 -0.83 -9.91 -48.56
C ARG A 410 -0.08 -8.77 -47.88
N ALA A 411 0.38 -7.82 -48.69
CA ALA A 411 0.99 -6.59 -48.20
C ALA A 411 -0.05 -5.47 -48.11
N TYR A 412 0.00 -4.73 -47.01
CA TYR A 412 -0.79 -3.52 -46.75
C TYR A 412 0.17 -2.35 -46.60
N VAL A 413 0.00 -1.31 -47.40
CA VAL A 413 0.87 -0.12 -47.42
C VAL A 413 0.06 1.11 -47.07
N SER A 414 0.51 1.94 -46.15
CA SER A 414 -0.18 3.19 -45.79
C SER A 414 0.76 4.39 -45.79
N ASN A 415 0.29 5.54 -46.30
CA ASN A 415 1.00 6.80 -46.20
C ASN A 415 1.02 7.27 -44.74
N VAL A 416 2.20 7.56 -44.21
CA VAL A 416 2.38 7.87 -42.77
C VAL A 416 1.68 9.16 -42.35
N LYS A 417 1.51 10.13 -43.27
CA LYS A 417 0.92 11.45 -42.97
C LYS A 417 -0.57 11.51 -43.30
N THR A 418 -0.99 10.95 -44.43
CA THR A 418 -2.38 11.04 -44.90
C THR A 418 -3.24 9.84 -44.49
N ALA A 419 -2.62 8.75 -44.02
CA ALA A 419 -3.24 7.46 -43.73
C ALA A 419 -3.90 6.76 -44.93
N GLU A 420 -3.69 7.27 -46.15
CA GLU A 420 -4.16 6.61 -47.38
C GLU A 420 -3.54 5.22 -47.52
N SER A 421 -4.36 4.22 -47.86
CA SER A 421 -4.01 2.80 -47.75
C SER A 421 -4.15 2.04 -49.07
N PHE A 422 -3.16 1.22 -49.38
CA PHE A 422 -3.04 0.39 -50.57
C PHE A 422 -2.81 -1.07 -50.16
N SER A 423 -3.14 -2.05 -51.00
CA SER A 423 -2.81 -3.45 -50.73
C SER A 423 -2.58 -4.25 -52.02
N THR A 424 -1.69 -5.24 -51.95
CA THR A 424 -1.42 -6.16 -53.06
C THR A 424 -1.18 -7.58 -52.53
N PRO A 425 -1.74 -8.64 -53.17
CA PRO A 425 -1.39 -10.01 -52.84
C PRO A 425 0.06 -10.30 -53.22
N LEU A 426 0.75 -11.16 -52.45
CA LEU A 426 2.10 -11.60 -52.80
C LEU A 426 2.03 -12.98 -53.46
N VAL A 427 2.66 -13.13 -54.62
CA VAL A 427 2.68 -14.36 -55.42
C VAL A 427 4.02 -15.07 -55.25
N ARG A 428 3.99 -16.39 -55.04
CA ARG A 428 5.20 -17.19 -54.86
C ARG A 428 5.96 -17.33 -56.17
N GLY A 429 7.21 -16.90 -56.18
CA GLY A 429 8.18 -17.13 -57.24
C GLY A 429 8.85 -18.51 -57.17
N PRO A 430 9.57 -18.90 -58.24
CA PRO A 430 10.25 -20.21 -58.33
C PRO A 430 11.42 -20.37 -57.35
N ASP A 431 11.97 -19.27 -56.82
CA ASP A 431 13.04 -19.25 -55.80
C ASP A 431 12.52 -19.36 -54.35
N GLY A 432 11.20 -19.50 -54.19
CA GLY A 432 10.52 -19.60 -52.90
C GLY A 432 10.26 -18.26 -52.21
N ARG A 433 10.55 -17.12 -52.85
CA ARG A 433 10.15 -15.79 -52.35
C ARG A 433 8.75 -15.44 -52.82
N HIS A 434 7.97 -14.76 -51.99
CA HIS A 434 6.69 -14.16 -52.36
C HIS A 434 6.91 -12.71 -52.75
N GLU A 435 6.48 -12.33 -53.95
CA GLU A 435 6.64 -10.97 -54.47
C GLU A 435 5.28 -10.39 -54.85
N GLY A 436 5.08 -9.11 -54.55
CA GLY A 436 3.93 -8.36 -55.02
C GLY A 436 4.32 -6.93 -55.35
N THR A 437 3.64 -6.39 -56.35
CA THR A 437 3.93 -5.07 -56.89
C THR A 437 2.71 -4.18 -56.69
N LEU A 438 2.94 -2.96 -56.18
CA LEU A 438 1.96 -1.88 -56.18
C LEU A 438 2.25 -0.94 -57.36
N ALA A 439 1.19 -0.36 -57.92
CA ALA A 439 1.32 0.72 -58.89
C ALA A 439 2.09 1.90 -58.26
N PRO A 440 2.73 2.76 -59.09
CA PRO A 440 3.48 3.91 -58.58
C PRO A 440 2.65 4.74 -57.60
N LEU A 441 3.25 5.06 -56.46
CA LEU A 441 2.61 5.79 -55.37
C LEU A 441 2.96 7.28 -55.45
N PRO A 442 2.09 8.18 -54.96
CA PRO A 442 2.44 9.60 -54.82
C PRO A 442 3.70 9.79 -53.96
N PRO A 443 4.44 10.90 -54.13
CA PRO A 443 5.57 11.22 -53.27
C PRO A 443 5.16 11.32 -51.80
N GLY A 444 5.92 10.67 -50.91
CA GLY A 444 5.60 10.61 -49.49
C GLY A 444 6.33 9.49 -48.75
N LEU A 445 6.11 9.42 -47.44
CA LEU A 445 6.65 8.36 -46.58
C LEU A 445 5.57 7.30 -46.33
N TYR A 446 5.90 6.04 -46.51
CA TYR A 446 4.97 4.92 -46.46
C TYR A 446 5.43 3.84 -45.47
N ARG A 447 4.47 3.15 -44.86
CA ARG A 447 4.69 1.97 -44.02
C ARG A 447 4.05 0.77 -44.67
N VAL A 448 4.80 -0.33 -44.83
CA VAL A 448 4.29 -1.61 -45.31
C VAL A 448 4.13 -2.59 -44.15
N SER A 449 3.10 -3.42 -44.18
CA SER A 449 2.88 -4.55 -43.26
C SER A 449 2.39 -5.76 -44.06
N VAL A 450 3.12 -6.87 -43.98
CA VAL A 450 2.77 -8.13 -44.67
C VAL A 450 2.15 -9.09 -43.67
N LYS A 451 0.98 -9.63 -44.02
CA LYS A 451 0.19 -10.51 -43.16
C LYS A 451 -0.27 -11.75 -43.92
N GLY A 452 -0.51 -12.84 -43.18
CA GLY A 452 -1.07 -14.11 -43.67
C GLY A 452 -2.18 -14.63 -42.75
N GLY A 453 -2.44 -15.94 -42.80
CA GLY A 453 -3.34 -16.63 -41.88
C GLY A 453 -2.91 -16.54 -40.41
N PRO A 454 -3.74 -17.02 -39.46
CA PRO A 454 -3.48 -16.93 -38.02
C PRO A 454 -2.15 -17.56 -37.55
N GLU A 455 -1.53 -18.41 -38.37
CA GLU A 455 -0.24 -19.07 -38.16
C GLU A 455 1.00 -18.25 -38.60
N VAL A 456 0.80 -17.08 -39.22
CA VAL A 456 1.87 -16.22 -39.75
C VAL A 456 2.10 -15.02 -38.84
N ILE A 457 3.33 -14.84 -38.39
CA ILE A 457 3.72 -13.63 -37.64
C ILE A 457 3.95 -12.49 -38.65
N PRO A 458 3.22 -11.36 -38.54
CA PRO A 458 3.34 -10.27 -39.52
C PRO A 458 4.67 -9.53 -39.39
N VAL A 459 5.17 -9.02 -40.51
CA VAL A 459 6.41 -8.21 -40.59
C VAL A 459 6.09 -6.86 -41.21
N SER A 460 6.76 -5.80 -40.77
CA SER A 460 6.51 -4.43 -41.25
C SER A 460 7.80 -3.65 -41.46
N ASP A 461 7.79 -2.69 -42.39
CA ASP A 461 8.92 -1.81 -42.71
C ASP A 461 8.43 -0.43 -43.19
N VAL A 462 9.35 0.51 -43.45
CA VAL A 462 9.06 1.86 -43.94
C VAL A 462 9.93 2.21 -45.16
N PHE A 463 9.36 2.95 -46.11
CA PHE A 463 10.08 3.40 -47.33
C PHE A 463 9.55 4.75 -47.80
N ALA A 464 10.33 5.47 -48.61
CA ALA A 464 9.98 6.78 -49.15
C ALA A 464 9.78 6.77 -50.67
N VAL A 465 8.93 7.66 -51.18
CA VAL A 465 8.70 7.85 -52.62
C VAL A 465 9.01 9.30 -53.01
N PHE A 466 9.84 9.50 -54.04
CA PHE A 466 10.37 10.80 -54.47
C PHE A 466 10.10 11.08 -55.96
N HIS A 467 10.11 12.34 -56.39
CA HIS A 467 10.11 12.66 -57.84
C HIS A 467 11.50 12.39 -58.45
N ARG A 468 11.57 11.81 -59.66
CA ARG A 468 12.83 11.76 -60.43
C ARG A 468 13.20 13.18 -60.84
N THR A 469 14.29 13.72 -60.31
CA THR A 469 14.75 15.06 -60.67
C THR A 469 15.49 15.03 -62.01
N GLY A 470 14.87 15.66 -62.99
CA GLY A 470 15.40 15.94 -64.31
C GLY A 470 14.64 17.05 -65.03
N ALA A 471 14.23 18.08 -64.29
CA ALA A 471 13.96 19.44 -64.78
C ALA A 471 13.79 20.35 -63.55
N LEU A 472 14.77 21.23 -63.30
CA LEU A 472 14.50 22.46 -62.57
C LEU A 472 13.60 23.33 -63.46
N PRO A 473 12.60 24.03 -62.92
CA PRO A 473 12.21 25.32 -63.48
C PRO A 473 13.24 26.36 -63.02
N GLU A 474 13.88 26.97 -64.02
CA GLU A 474 14.73 28.15 -63.92
C GLU A 474 13.94 29.37 -63.44
N ASP A 475 14.72 30.30 -62.90
CA ASP A 475 14.44 31.61 -62.33
C ASP A 475 13.38 32.47 -63.06
N GLU A 476 12.61 33.26 -62.29
CA GLU A 476 12.61 34.72 -62.47
C GLU A 476 12.02 35.44 -61.24
N GLU A 477 12.63 36.61 -60.97
CA GLU A 477 12.74 37.34 -59.71
C GLU A 477 11.58 38.33 -59.41
N GLU A 478 11.77 39.03 -58.27
CA GLU A 478 11.20 40.32 -57.81
C GLU A 478 10.10 40.22 -56.73
N THR A 479 10.18 40.86 -55.55
CA THR A 479 11.12 41.85 -54.97
C THR A 479 10.89 41.94 -53.45
N LEU A 480 11.99 42.18 -52.69
CA LEU A 480 12.16 43.05 -51.49
C LEU A 480 11.09 43.00 -50.36
N GLU A 481 11.38 42.66 -49.09
CA GLU A 481 12.22 43.43 -48.16
C GLU A 481 12.47 42.70 -46.81
N PHE A 482 13.68 42.93 -46.26
CA PHE A 482 14.07 43.05 -44.83
C PHE A 482 14.07 41.86 -43.82
N ALA A 483 15.30 41.33 -43.65
CA ALA A 483 16.04 40.97 -42.41
C ALA A 483 15.38 40.05 -41.36
N VAL A 484 15.77 38.77 -41.16
CA VAL A 484 17.09 38.15 -40.83
C VAL A 484 17.67 38.66 -39.49
N GLY A 485 18.15 37.82 -38.58
CA GLY A 485 18.70 36.46 -38.72
C GLY A 485 18.49 35.59 -37.48
N GLN A 486 18.50 34.26 -37.62
CA GLN A 486 19.62 33.36 -38.00
C GLN A 486 20.77 33.39 -36.97
N GLY A 487 21.47 32.29 -36.67
CA GLY A 487 21.66 31.06 -37.44
C GLY A 487 21.95 29.84 -36.54
N THR A 488 21.68 28.64 -37.04
CA THR A 488 22.62 27.73 -37.71
C THR A 488 23.67 27.13 -36.78
N GLY A 489 23.60 25.81 -36.62
CA GLY A 489 24.72 25.03 -36.13
C GLY A 489 25.87 25.01 -37.15
N ALA A 490 27.08 24.86 -36.63
CA ALA A 490 28.16 24.18 -37.32
C ALA A 490 29.18 23.71 -36.29
N THR A 491 29.60 22.46 -36.47
CA THR A 491 30.71 21.77 -35.85
C THR A 491 31.99 22.61 -35.79
N SER A 492 32.65 22.63 -34.64
CA SER A 492 34.04 23.09 -34.51
C SER A 492 34.74 22.32 -33.39
N GLU A 493 35.73 21.53 -33.80
CA GLU A 493 36.99 21.25 -33.12
C GLU A 493 37.02 21.24 -31.59
N TRP A 494 37.32 20.06 -31.04
CA TRP A 494 37.88 19.90 -29.70
C TRP A 494 39.19 20.69 -29.59
N ARG A 495 39.10 21.91 -29.05
CA ARG A 495 40.23 22.62 -28.46
C ARG A 495 40.16 22.47 -26.94
N SER A 496 41.19 21.82 -26.41
CA SER A 496 41.56 21.91 -25.01
C SER A 496 41.98 23.35 -24.70
N GLU A 497 41.13 24.12 -24.03
CA GLU A 497 41.56 25.34 -23.34
C GLU A 497 41.27 25.21 -21.84
N SER A 498 42.40 25.12 -21.13
CA SER A 498 42.67 25.51 -19.75
C SER A 498 41.49 25.76 -18.79
N PHE A 499 41.49 24.95 -17.72
CA PHE A 499 40.97 25.29 -16.40
C PHE A 499 41.11 26.79 -16.09
N SER A 500 39.98 27.50 -16.06
CA SER A 500 39.90 28.80 -15.37
C SER A 500 39.85 28.55 -13.87
N ALA A 501 40.67 29.29 -13.13
CA ALA A 501 40.79 29.27 -11.68
C ALA A 501 39.43 29.48 -10.97
N PRO A 502 39.30 29.12 -9.67
CA PRO A 502 38.06 29.28 -8.93
C PRO A 502 37.64 30.75 -8.93
N VAL A 503 36.40 31.02 -9.34
CA VAL A 503 35.77 32.34 -9.20
C VAL A 503 35.71 32.66 -7.71
N THR A 504 36.31 33.78 -7.30
CA THR A 504 36.29 34.24 -5.90
C THR A 504 34.93 34.89 -5.57
N GLU A 505 34.54 34.87 -4.28
CA GLU A 505 33.30 35.52 -3.79
C GLU A 505 33.16 36.99 -4.22
N GLU A 506 34.28 37.70 -4.41
CA GLU A 506 34.32 39.11 -4.79
C GLU A 506 33.90 39.36 -6.27
N ASP A 507 34.25 38.47 -7.20
CA ASP A 507 33.89 38.59 -8.62
C ASP A 507 32.40 38.31 -8.88
N LEU A 508 31.75 37.57 -7.97
CA LEU A 508 30.35 37.18 -8.04
C LEU A 508 29.44 38.23 -7.38
N ALA A 509 29.91 38.87 -6.30
CA ALA A 509 29.27 40.03 -5.69
C ALA A 509 29.15 41.22 -6.65
N ALA A 510 30.16 41.46 -7.49
CA ALA A 510 30.15 42.51 -8.51
C ALA A 510 29.11 42.27 -9.63
N LYS A 511 28.81 41.00 -9.97
CA LYS A 511 27.79 40.63 -10.96
C LYS A 511 26.36 40.68 -10.40
N LEU A 512 26.19 40.44 -9.10
CA LEU A 512 24.88 40.50 -8.41
C LEU A 512 24.40 41.93 -8.13
N ALA A 513 25.32 42.86 -7.87
CA ALA A 513 24.99 44.28 -7.67
C ALA A 513 24.41 44.98 -8.93
N ALA A 514 24.51 44.36 -10.12
CA ALA A 514 24.07 44.94 -11.39
C ALA A 514 22.66 44.51 -11.86
N ARG A 515 22.01 43.56 -11.17
CA ARG A 515 20.65 43.09 -11.50
C ARG A 515 19.66 43.54 -10.44
N ASP A 516 18.59 44.22 -10.87
CA ASP A 516 17.45 44.44 -10.00
C ASP A 516 16.63 43.15 -9.88
N GLU A 517 16.50 42.63 -8.66
CA GLU A 517 15.77 41.40 -8.35
C GLU A 517 14.25 41.51 -8.49
N GLY A 518 13.72 42.72 -8.69
CA GLY A 518 12.31 42.94 -8.99
C GLY A 518 11.37 42.49 -7.87
N ARG A 519 10.21 41.94 -8.23
CA ARG A 519 9.13 41.57 -7.29
C ARG A 519 9.08 40.07 -6.94
N THR A 520 10.03 39.29 -7.45
CA THR A 520 10.15 37.86 -7.21
C THR A 520 11.61 37.51 -7.07
N ILE A 521 12.02 37.09 -5.88
CA ILE A 521 13.40 36.73 -5.57
C ILE A 521 13.51 35.26 -5.25
N THR A 522 14.67 34.66 -5.49
CA THR A 522 15.02 33.33 -4.97
C THR A 522 16.26 33.44 -4.08
N ARG A 523 16.25 32.73 -2.96
CA ARG A 523 17.36 32.64 -1.99
C ARG A 523 17.64 31.19 -1.64
N TYR A 524 18.85 30.87 -1.22
CA TYR A 524 19.27 29.49 -0.93
C TYR A 524 19.56 29.35 0.57
N PRO A 525 18.76 28.57 1.30
CA PRO A 525 19.01 28.27 2.70
C PRO A 525 20.38 27.64 2.95
N SER A 526 21.08 28.07 4.00
CA SER A 526 22.28 27.37 4.50
C SER A 526 22.24 27.20 6.01
N VAL A 527 22.74 26.05 6.49
CA VAL A 527 22.86 25.71 7.92
C VAL A 527 24.28 25.23 8.19
N GLU A 528 25.05 26.02 8.92
CA GLU A 528 26.49 25.84 9.12
C GLU A 528 26.85 25.79 10.61
N PRO A 529 27.28 24.63 11.15
CA PRO A 529 27.85 24.57 12.48
C PRO A 529 29.19 25.34 12.52
N ARG A 530 29.37 26.23 13.49
CA ARG A 530 30.60 27.04 13.63
C ARG A 530 31.75 26.30 14.29
N THR A 531 31.44 25.26 15.05
CA THR A 531 32.40 24.41 15.78
C THR A 531 32.04 22.93 15.59
N ALA A 532 32.95 22.04 15.95
CA ALA A 532 32.67 20.60 15.95
C ALA A 532 31.63 20.25 17.03
N ALA A 533 30.62 19.46 16.68
CA ALA A 533 29.63 18.99 17.63
C ALA A 533 30.27 18.02 18.64
N ARG A 534 30.14 18.30 19.94
CA ARG A 534 30.68 17.48 21.03
C ARG A 534 29.65 17.30 22.14
N PRO A 535 29.47 16.09 22.70
CA PRO A 535 28.48 15.87 23.76
C PRO A 535 28.73 16.75 24.98
N GLY A 536 27.67 17.43 25.46
CA GLY A 536 27.72 18.31 26.62
C GLY A 536 28.26 19.72 26.34
N GLU A 537 28.73 20.03 25.14
CA GLU A 537 29.23 21.36 24.76
C GLU A 537 28.16 22.19 24.02
N GLU A 538 28.30 23.51 24.06
CA GLU A 538 27.46 24.44 23.28
C GLU A 538 27.93 24.47 21.82
N LEU A 539 26.97 24.38 20.90
CA LEU A 539 27.17 24.44 19.45
C LEU A 539 26.48 25.69 18.90
N ALA A 540 27.27 26.57 18.28
CA ALA A 540 26.77 27.71 17.53
C ALA A 540 26.49 27.32 16.08
N VAL A 541 25.28 27.59 15.59
CA VAL A 541 24.83 27.23 14.24
C VAL A 541 24.45 28.52 13.50
N LYS A 542 25.18 28.82 12.41
CA LYS A 542 24.85 29.92 11.51
C LYS A 542 23.76 29.47 10.54
N VAL A 543 22.71 30.25 10.39
CA VAL A 543 21.64 30.02 9.42
C VAL A 543 21.51 31.24 8.51
N ASP A 544 21.37 31.01 7.21
CA ASP A 544 21.33 32.09 6.20
C ASP A 544 20.38 31.78 5.03
N LEU A 545 20.05 32.81 4.25
CA LEU A 545 19.32 32.77 2.98
C LEU A 545 20.13 33.48 1.89
N SER A 546 21.16 32.79 1.42
CA SER A 546 22.17 33.32 0.50
C SER A 546 21.64 33.55 -0.92
N ILE A 547 22.29 34.43 -1.69
CA ILE A 547 21.91 34.69 -3.10
C ILE A 547 22.33 33.53 -4.01
N LEU A 548 23.43 32.85 -3.65
CA LEU A 548 24.03 31.79 -4.42
C LEU A 548 23.89 30.49 -3.65
N GLU A 549 23.83 29.39 -4.37
CA GLU A 549 23.85 28.09 -3.73
C GLU A 549 25.24 27.79 -3.15
N VAL A 550 25.40 27.98 -1.85
CA VAL A 550 26.67 27.73 -1.14
C VAL A 550 26.73 26.27 -0.69
N GLY A 551 27.42 25.44 -1.46
CA GLY A 551 27.87 24.08 -1.07
C GLY A 551 26.75 23.03 -0.94
N ALA A 552 26.97 21.84 -1.49
CA ALA A 552 26.02 20.70 -1.50
C ALA A 552 25.74 20.07 -0.12
N GLU A 553 26.08 20.77 0.96
CA GLU A 553 26.21 20.23 2.31
C GLU A 553 24.94 20.43 3.16
N SER A 554 24.10 21.41 2.84
CA SER A 554 22.75 21.55 3.39
C SER A 554 21.72 21.00 2.39
N GLU A 555 20.88 20.07 2.81
CA GLU A 555 19.74 19.58 2.03
C GLU A 555 18.64 20.66 2.08
N SER A 556 18.50 21.46 1.02
CA SER A 556 17.46 22.50 0.95
C SER A 556 17.01 22.78 -0.49
N ALA A 557 15.76 23.23 -0.62
CA ALA A 557 15.22 23.83 -1.84
C ALA A 557 15.37 25.36 -1.74
N GLY A 558 15.55 26.04 -2.89
CA GLY A 558 15.59 27.50 -2.91
C GLY A 558 14.28 28.12 -2.39
N VAL A 559 14.33 29.25 -1.71
CA VAL A 559 13.17 30.02 -1.24
C VAL A 559 12.87 31.14 -2.21
N SER A 560 11.81 30.97 -3.01
CA SER A 560 11.24 32.00 -3.87
C SER A 560 10.14 32.76 -3.17
N LEU A 561 10.36 34.06 -2.95
CA LEU A 561 9.35 34.99 -2.44
C LEU A 561 8.81 35.81 -3.61
N SER A 562 7.51 35.71 -3.87
CA SER A 562 6.81 36.37 -4.98
C SER A 562 5.74 37.34 -4.46
N GLY A 563 5.35 38.31 -5.29
CA GLY A 563 4.34 39.30 -4.91
C GLY A 563 4.88 40.41 -3.99
N LEU A 564 6.20 40.62 -3.98
CA LEU A 564 6.82 41.69 -3.19
C LEU A 564 6.41 43.09 -3.70
N ALA A 565 6.49 44.10 -2.83
CA ALA A 565 6.33 45.50 -3.22
C ALA A 565 7.41 45.90 -4.25
N GLU A 566 7.14 46.89 -5.12
CA GLU A 566 8.10 47.31 -6.16
C GLU A 566 9.40 47.92 -5.59
N ASP A 567 9.35 48.46 -4.38
CA ASP A 567 10.39 49.23 -3.71
C ASP A 567 10.92 48.55 -2.43
N TRP A 568 10.72 47.24 -2.28
CA TRP A 568 11.19 46.50 -1.10
C TRP A 568 12.72 46.63 -0.94
N LYS A 569 13.19 46.66 0.31
CA LYS A 569 14.62 46.83 0.66
C LYS A 569 15.17 45.67 1.49
N GLU A 570 14.47 45.36 2.58
CA GLU A 570 14.83 44.28 3.50
C GLU A 570 13.57 43.44 3.79
N LEU A 571 13.73 42.13 3.87
CA LEU A 571 12.69 41.16 4.23
C LEU A 571 13.19 40.40 5.48
N PRO A 572 12.61 40.64 6.66
CA PRO A 572 12.93 39.85 7.84
C PRO A 572 12.30 38.47 7.69
N ILE A 573 13.14 37.44 7.72
CA ILE A 573 12.73 36.03 7.67
C ILE A 573 13.00 35.41 9.02
N GLN A 574 11.95 34.98 9.70
CA GLN A 574 12.06 34.29 10.98
C GLN A 574 12.59 32.88 10.75
N VAL A 575 13.50 32.45 11.62
CA VAL A 575 14.15 31.15 11.55
C VAL A 575 13.96 30.43 12.87
N ARG A 576 13.63 29.13 12.83
CA ARG A 576 13.65 28.25 13.99
C ARG A 576 14.49 27.01 13.72
N LEU A 577 15.33 26.64 14.68
CA LEU A 577 16.21 25.48 14.62
C LEU A 577 15.69 24.33 15.49
N LEU A 578 15.67 23.12 14.95
CA LEU A 578 15.31 21.89 15.65
C LEU A 578 16.44 20.87 15.52
N CYS A 579 16.75 20.21 16.63
CA CYS A 579 17.67 19.09 16.69
C CYS A 579 17.29 18.22 17.90
N ALA A 580 17.08 16.93 17.66
CA ALA A 580 16.63 15.98 18.69
C ALA A 580 17.69 15.78 19.79
N GLU A 581 18.96 15.87 19.38
CA GLU A 581 20.14 15.65 20.20
C GLU A 581 20.68 16.94 20.82
N MET A 582 19.97 18.07 20.69
CA MET A 582 20.35 19.34 21.32
C MET A 582 19.24 19.89 22.20
N THR A 583 19.64 20.58 23.25
CA THR A 583 18.76 21.36 24.13
C THR A 583 19.03 22.84 23.92
N PHE A 584 17.97 23.60 23.66
CA PHE A 584 18.02 25.05 23.49
C PHE A 584 17.44 25.71 24.75
N LYS A 585 18.05 26.82 25.19
CA LYS A 585 17.39 27.66 26.21
C LYS A 585 16.17 28.34 25.58
N PRO A 586 15.15 28.71 26.37
CA PRO A 586 13.94 29.34 25.83
C PRO A 586 14.26 30.54 24.93
N GLY A 587 13.83 30.47 23.66
CA GLY A 587 14.04 31.52 22.66
C GLY A 587 15.39 31.47 21.90
N GLU A 588 16.38 30.72 22.38
CA GLU A 588 17.68 30.57 21.70
C GLU A 588 17.61 29.65 20.46
N ASP A 589 16.48 28.93 20.27
CA ASP A 589 16.17 28.15 19.07
C ASP A 589 15.60 28.99 17.92
N THR A 590 15.42 30.31 18.11
CA THR A 590 14.83 31.23 17.13
C THR A 590 15.67 32.44 16.84
N GLY A 591 15.55 32.98 15.62
CA GLY A 591 16.20 34.22 15.23
C GLY A 591 15.70 34.76 13.89
N GLU A 592 16.33 35.81 13.37
CA GLU A 592 15.91 36.49 12.15
C GLU A 592 17.06 36.59 11.14
N VAL A 593 16.83 36.08 9.92
CA VAL A 593 17.68 36.32 8.75
C VAL A 593 17.09 37.48 7.96
N VAL A 594 17.88 38.53 7.72
CA VAL A 594 17.42 39.71 6.98
C VAL A 594 17.86 39.59 5.53
N VAL A 595 16.93 39.25 4.64
CA VAL A 595 17.18 39.21 3.19
C VAL A 595 17.17 40.63 2.64
N ARG A 596 18.21 41.01 1.90
CA ARG A 596 18.37 42.37 1.34
C ARG A 596 18.24 42.34 -0.18
N ARG A 597 17.67 43.40 -0.76
CA ARG A 597 17.54 43.55 -2.22
C ARG A 597 18.89 43.83 -2.85
N ASN A 598 19.23 43.06 -3.86
CA ASN A 598 20.47 43.17 -4.64
C ASN A 598 21.76 43.10 -3.78
N ASP A 599 21.68 42.55 -2.55
CA ASP A 599 22.79 42.46 -1.59
C ASP A 599 22.63 41.19 -0.74
N SER A 600 23.73 40.66 -0.21
CA SER A 600 23.76 39.45 0.61
C SER A 600 22.84 39.59 1.83
N SER A 601 22.21 38.50 2.25
CA SER A 601 21.44 38.44 3.50
C SER A 601 22.33 38.70 4.73
N LYS A 602 21.71 39.14 5.82
CA LYS A 602 22.35 39.13 7.15
C LYS A 602 21.99 37.80 7.83
N PRO A 603 22.95 36.87 8.03
CA PRO A 603 22.70 35.59 8.68
C PRO A 603 22.43 35.76 10.18
N VAL A 604 21.79 34.74 10.76
CA VAL A 604 21.62 34.62 12.22
C VAL A 604 22.50 33.49 12.77
N THR A 605 22.94 33.60 14.02
CA THR A 605 23.62 32.51 14.74
C THR A 605 22.78 32.10 15.93
N LEU A 606 22.42 30.83 15.98
CA LEU A 606 21.61 30.22 17.04
C LEU A 606 22.49 29.30 17.90
N PHE A 607 22.18 29.20 19.19
CA PHE A 607 23.00 28.49 20.16
C PHE A 607 22.20 27.38 20.82
N GLY A 608 22.78 26.18 20.90
CA GLY A 608 22.17 25.07 21.64
C GLY A 608 23.24 24.15 22.21
N THR A 609 22.92 23.46 23.31
CA THR A 609 23.83 22.51 23.95
C THR A 609 23.59 21.11 23.42
N VAL A 610 24.64 20.43 22.94
CA VAL A 610 24.55 19.03 22.53
C VAL A 610 24.33 18.16 23.76
N ASN A 611 23.31 17.29 23.72
CA ASN A 611 22.96 16.43 24.84
C ASN A 611 24.14 15.51 25.21
N ALA A 612 24.42 15.33 26.51
CA ALA A 612 25.58 14.57 26.97
C ALA A 612 25.64 13.10 26.50
N GLY A 613 24.48 12.50 26.19
CA GLY A 613 24.37 11.14 25.66
C GLY A 613 24.25 11.04 24.14
N ALA A 614 24.36 12.16 23.41
CA ALA A 614 24.27 12.16 21.95
C ALA A 614 25.48 11.47 21.31
N SER A 615 25.25 10.64 20.28
CA SER A 615 26.29 9.93 19.53
C SER A 615 25.87 9.75 18.08
N GLY A 616 26.82 9.50 17.17
CA GLY A 616 26.54 9.43 15.74
C GLY A 616 26.55 10.82 15.09
N GLU A 617 25.39 11.26 14.61
CA GLU A 617 25.22 12.55 13.90
C GLU A 617 24.05 13.35 14.50
N LEU A 618 24.19 14.68 14.52
CA LEU A 618 23.09 15.62 14.76
C LEU A 618 22.30 15.82 13.47
N SER A 619 20.98 15.81 13.56
CA SER A 619 20.10 16.24 12.45
C SER A 619 19.54 17.63 12.73
N LEU A 620 20.25 18.66 12.27
CA LEU A 620 19.80 20.06 12.36
C LEU A 620 18.75 20.34 11.28
N VAL A 621 17.59 20.87 11.68
CA VAL A 621 16.53 21.32 10.76
C VAL A 621 16.23 22.79 11.05
N ALA A 622 16.52 23.66 10.09
CA ALA A 622 16.15 25.07 10.14
C ALA A 622 14.89 25.30 9.30
N THR A 623 13.91 25.98 9.86
CA THR A 623 12.66 26.33 9.18
C THR A 623 12.56 27.84 9.06
N PHE A 624 12.09 28.31 7.92
CA PHE A 624 12.05 29.73 7.55
C PHE A 624 10.58 30.16 7.42
N GLU A 625 10.27 31.34 7.95
CA GLU A 625 8.94 31.91 7.95
C GLU A 625 8.98 33.38 7.54
N TYR A 626 8.11 33.74 6.60
CA TYR A 626 7.88 35.13 6.20
C TYR A 626 6.45 35.52 6.54
N GLN A 627 6.29 36.55 7.37
CA GLN A 627 5.01 37.14 7.77
C GLN A 627 3.96 36.14 8.33
N GLY A 628 4.35 35.13 9.10
CA GLY A 628 3.40 34.11 9.60
C GLY A 628 3.19 32.94 8.65
N ARG A 629 3.87 32.91 7.50
CA ARG A 629 3.81 31.83 6.53
C ARG A 629 5.16 31.14 6.40
N PHE A 630 5.15 29.83 6.62
CA PHE A 630 6.29 28.98 6.34
C PHE A 630 6.72 29.13 4.87
N CYS A 631 8.01 29.39 4.64
CA CYS A 631 8.56 29.70 3.32
C CYS A 631 9.77 28.86 2.91
N GLY A 632 10.33 28.04 3.81
CA GLY A 632 11.41 27.13 3.45
C GLY A 632 11.89 26.30 4.61
N ALA A 633 12.66 25.26 4.32
CA ALA A 633 13.41 24.51 5.31
C ALA A 633 14.77 24.08 4.76
N ALA A 634 15.74 23.91 5.65
CA ALA A 634 17.04 23.35 5.36
C ALA A 634 17.38 22.29 6.41
N ARG A 635 17.95 21.17 5.96
CA ARG A 635 18.45 20.12 6.83
C ARG A 635 19.97 19.99 6.70
N ARG A 636 20.65 19.79 7.82
CA ARG A 636 22.09 19.57 7.89
C ARG A 636 22.41 18.44 8.86
N ARG A 637 23.13 17.42 8.37
CA ARG A 637 23.70 16.37 9.20
C ARG A 637 25.11 16.77 9.66
N VAL A 638 25.37 16.66 10.96
CA VAL A 638 26.65 17.06 11.56
C VAL A 638 27.20 15.92 12.42
N PRO A 639 28.36 15.33 12.11
CA PRO A 639 28.92 14.25 12.92
C PRO A 639 29.33 14.73 14.32
N ILE A 640 29.07 13.90 15.33
CA ILE A 640 29.44 14.15 16.73
C ILE A 640 30.84 13.59 17.00
N VAL A 641 31.76 14.45 17.44
CA VAL A 641 33.13 14.07 17.76
C VAL A 641 33.18 13.50 19.18
N SER A 642 33.48 12.20 19.34
CA SER A 642 33.66 11.58 20.66
C SER A 642 34.89 12.14 21.38
N THR A 643 34.71 12.54 22.63
CA THR A 643 35.78 12.92 23.55
C THR A 643 36.47 11.66 24.08
N GLY A 644 37.42 11.12 23.32
CA GLY A 644 38.30 10.06 23.80
C GLY A 644 39.31 10.60 24.83
N THR A 645 39.12 10.29 26.11
CA THR A 645 40.19 10.32 27.11
C THR A 645 41.08 9.09 26.89
N GLY A 646 42.17 9.25 26.12
CA GLY A 646 43.11 8.16 25.86
C GLY A 646 44.43 8.65 25.25
N ASN A 647 45.51 8.46 26.01
CA ASN A 647 46.92 8.76 25.74
C ASN A 647 47.41 8.53 24.27
N PRO A 648 48.35 9.33 23.71
CA PRO A 648 48.91 9.10 22.39
C PRO A 648 49.97 7.99 22.42
N GLY A 649 49.60 6.78 22.01
CA GLY A 649 50.48 5.63 21.88
C GLY A 649 50.50 5.07 20.45
N ARG A 650 51.69 5.05 19.85
CA ARG A 650 52.06 4.46 18.53
C ARG A 650 51.46 3.06 18.28
N GLY A 651 50.95 2.82 17.07
CA GLY A 651 50.74 1.48 16.49
C GLY A 651 49.86 1.49 15.22
N PRO A 652 50.11 0.64 14.21
CA PRO A 652 49.97 1.02 12.80
C PRO A 652 48.59 0.81 12.18
N SER A 653 48.38 1.48 11.05
CA SER A 653 47.22 1.37 10.15
C SER A 653 46.77 -0.08 9.95
N ARG A 654 45.50 -0.36 10.31
CA ARG A 654 44.72 -1.44 9.72
C ARG A 654 43.45 -0.84 9.14
N ALA A 655 43.36 -0.89 7.82
CA ALA A 655 42.10 -0.70 7.10
C ALA A 655 41.03 -1.65 7.65
N PRO A 656 39.80 -1.20 7.90
CA PRO A 656 38.69 -2.11 8.14
C PRO A 656 38.26 -2.71 6.80
N SER A 657 38.44 -4.02 6.71
CA SER A 657 37.88 -4.92 5.71
C SER A 657 36.36 -4.81 5.62
N ALA A 658 35.87 -4.80 4.39
CA ALA A 658 34.46 -4.99 4.07
C ALA A 658 33.92 -6.29 4.69
N SER A 659 32.93 -6.16 5.57
CA SER A 659 32.02 -7.24 5.96
C SER A 659 30.60 -6.80 5.64
N SER A 660 29.99 -7.56 4.74
CA SER A 660 28.64 -7.43 4.21
C SER A 660 27.54 -7.53 5.27
N SER A 661 26.72 -6.48 5.36
CA SER A 661 25.35 -6.52 5.89
C SER A 661 24.45 -5.73 4.94
N GLY A 662 23.66 -6.45 4.14
CA GLY A 662 22.63 -5.89 3.25
C GLY A 662 21.39 -5.46 4.04
N GLY A 663 20.51 -4.62 3.53
CA GLY A 663 20.51 -3.87 2.29
C GLY A 663 19.57 -2.68 2.50
N GLY A 664 20.15 -1.47 2.54
CA GLY A 664 19.40 -0.24 2.30
C GLY A 664 19.49 0.06 0.82
N VAL A 665 18.35 0.32 0.19
CA VAL A 665 18.26 0.72 -1.22
C VAL A 665 19.03 2.03 -1.38
N SER A 666 20.27 1.93 -1.85
CA SER A 666 21.00 3.06 -2.41
C SER A 666 20.28 3.45 -3.68
N ALA A 667 19.64 4.62 -3.68
CA ALA A 667 19.35 5.31 -4.93
C ALA A 667 20.68 5.47 -5.67
N SER A 668 20.77 4.90 -6.86
CA SER A 668 21.89 5.08 -7.77
C SER A 668 21.97 6.57 -8.12
N ALA A 669 23.10 7.20 -7.81
CA ALA A 669 23.49 8.45 -8.42
C ALA A 669 23.69 8.18 -9.92
N SER A 670 22.66 8.46 -10.71
CA SER A 670 22.80 8.71 -12.14
C SER A 670 23.13 10.19 -12.30
N ASP A 671 24.25 10.49 -12.97
CA ASP A 671 24.65 11.82 -13.39
C ASP A 671 23.60 12.43 -14.34
N GLY A 672 22.56 13.02 -13.76
CA GLY A 672 21.65 13.96 -14.37
C GLY A 672 21.48 15.12 -13.39
N GLU A 673 21.68 16.35 -13.86
CA GLU A 673 21.40 17.55 -13.08
C GLU A 673 19.93 17.54 -12.62
N GLU A 674 19.66 17.08 -11.41
CA GLU A 674 18.35 17.26 -10.76
C GLU A 674 18.16 18.76 -10.50
N GLU A 675 17.19 19.38 -11.17
CA GLU A 675 16.71 20.73 -10.80
C GLU A 675 16.29 20.71 -9.32
N ARG A 676 17.13 21.24 -8.44
CA ARG A 676 16.79 21.45 -7.03
C ARG A 676 15.56 22.34 -6.96
N GLY A 677 14.48 21.83 -6.36
CA GLY A 677 13.19 22.52 -6.29
C GLY A 677 13.26 23.89 -5.60
N VAL A 678 12.24 24.71 -5.82
CA VAL A 678 12.11 26.05 -5.22
C VAL A 678 10.78 26.14 -4.45
N PHE A 679 10.82 26.56 -3.18
CA PHE A 679 9.68 26.97 -2.37
C PHE A 679 9.10 28.28 -2.89
N ALA A 680 7.88 28.25 -3.40
CA ALA A 680 7.20 29.49 -3.78
C ALA A 680 6.26 29.97 -2.66
N VAL A 681 6.53 31.15 -2.10
CA VAL A 681 5.58 31.85 -1.23
C VAL A 681 5.07 33.10 -1.91
N ASP A 682 3.75 33.24 -1.90
CA ASP A 682 3.04 34.46 -2.26
C ASP A 682 2.94 35.35 -1.02
N ALA A 683 3.66 36.47 -1.01
CA ALA A 683 3.65 37.43 0.08
C ALA A 683 2.24 37.99 0.41
N GLY A 684 1.29 37.91 -0.54
CA GLY A 684 -0.09 38.35 -0.34
C GLY A 684 -1.05 37.27 0.18
N ALA A 685 -0.61 36.02 0.38
CA ALA A 685 -1.47 34.93 0.81
C ALA A 685 -1.88 35.07 2.29
N GLN A 686 -3.14 34.73 2.62
CA GLN A 686 -3.60 34.74 4.02
C GLN A 686 -2.88 33.66 4.83
N LYS A 687 -2.41 33.99 6.03
CA LYS A 687 -1.70 33.07 6.91
C LYS A 687 -2.64 32.25 7.81
N PRO A 688 -2.30 30.99 8.14
CA PRO A 688 -2.94 30.27 9.23
C PRO A 688 -2.58 30.91 10.58
N HIS A 689 -3.40 30.67 11.62
CA HIS A 689 -3.06 31.13 12.97
C HIS A 689 -1.99 30.23 13.59
N LEU A 690 -2.06 28.93 13.30
CA LEU A 690 -1.12 27.94 13.80
C LEU A 690 -0.66 27.03 12.64
N THR A 691 0.64 26.92 12.45
CA THR A 691 1.25 25.84 11.64
C THR A 691 1.97 24.89 12.57
N VAL A 692 1.67 23.59 12.45
CA VAL A 692 2.28 22.51 13.22
C VAL A 692 3.13 21.68 12.25
N GLN A 693 4.44 21.73 12.42
CA GLN A 693 5.37 20.86 11.68
C GLN A 693 5.71 19.64 12.53
N ILE A 694 5.63 18.45 11.94
CA ILE A 694 5.84 17.17 12.63
C ILE A 694 6.89 16.37 11.87
N HIS A 695 8.04 16.14 12.50
CA HIS A 695 9.19 15.49 11.91
C HIS A 695 9.46 14.10 12.49
N ARG A 696 9.92 13.18 11.64
CA ARG A 696 10.52 11.89 12.05
C ARG A 696 12.04 11.97 11.94
N LEU A 697 12.67 12.48 13.00
CA LEU A 697 14.12 12.77 12.98
C LEU A 697 15.00 11.57 13.32
N ASP A 698 14.48 10.59 14.06
CA ASP A 698 15.21 9.40 14.52
C ASP A 698 14.76 8.15 13.74
N PRO A 699 15.54 7.68 12.75
CA PRO A 699 15.20 6.48 11.98
C PRO A 699 15.16 5.20 12.84
N SER A 700 15.88 5.18 13.96
CA SER A 700 15.91 4.03 14.88
C SER A 700 14.69 3.98 15.80
N ASN A 701 13.95 5.09 15.91
CA ASN A 701 12.74 5.22 16.72
C ASN A 701 11.62 5.94 15.94
N PRO A 702 11.04 5.28 14.91
CA PRO A 702 10.02 5.90 14.05
C PRO A 702 8.72 6.26 14.79
N GLN A 703 8.54 5.79 16.02
CA GLN A 703 7.39 6.10 16.88
C GLN A 703 7.54 7.45 17.61
N ARG A 704 8.74 8.05 17.58
CA ARG A 704 9.01 9.35 18.21
C ARG A 704 8.85 10.46 17.18
N LEU A 705 7.90 11.36 17.44
CA LEU A 705 7.59 12.50 16.59
C LEU A 705 8.05 13.80 17.24
N TYR A 706 8.67 14.66 16.44
CA TYR A 706 9.15 15.98 16.88
C TYR A 706 8.28 17.07 16.29
N TRP A 707 7.68 17.89 17.15
CA TRP A 707 6.73 18.93 16.79
C TRP A 707 7.38 20.31 16.91
N MET A 708 7.09 21.15 15.93
CA MET A 708 7.46 22.56 15.91
C MET A 708 6.21 23.39 15.58
N LEU A 709 5.96 24.43 16.36
CA LEU A 709 4.78 25.26 16.28
C LEU A 709 5.17 26.66 15.78
N HIS A 710 4.47 27.12 14.76
CA HIS A 710 4.59 28.48 14.22
C HIS A 710 3.26 29.19 14.43
N VAL A 711 3.28 30.25 15.22
CA VAL A 711 2.10 31.04 15.56
C VAL A 711 2.09 32.27 14.66
N GLY A 712 1.27 32.25 13.61
CA GLY A 712 1.26 33.28 12.58
C GLY A 712 0.60 34.59 13.02
N VAL A 713 -0.02 34.62 14.20
CA VAL A 713 -0.76 35.78 14.74
C VAL A 713 -0.20 36.18 16.12
N PRO A 714 -0.30 37.47 16.52
CA PRO A 714 0.09 37.88 17.86
C PRO A 714 -0.72 37.13 18.92
N CYS A 715 -0.09 36.42 19.84
CA CYS A 715 -0.80 35.69 20.89
C CYS A 715 -0.13 35.89 22.25
N GLU A 716 -0.89 36.31 23.25
CA GLU A 716 -0.41 36.36 24.63
C GLU A 716 -0.50 34.97 25.29
N GLY A 717 0.33 34.71 26.30
CA GLY A 717 0.28 33.46 27.07
C GLY A 717 0.85 32.23 26.35
N LEU A 718 1.62 32.41 25.28
CA LEU A 718 2.33 31.32 24.61
C LEU A 718 3.36 30.67 25.56
N PRO A 719 3.58 29.34 25.47
CA PRO A 719 4.61 28.69 26.25
C PRO A 719 6.01 29.18 25.83
N ALA A 720 6.95 29.17 26.76
CA ALA A 720 8.32 29.60 26.51
C ALA A 720 9.04 28.80 25.40
N ARG A 721 8.57 27.57 25.15
CA ARG A 721 9.07 26.68 24.09
C ARG A 721 7.92 26.28 23.16
N LEU A 722 8.07 26.58 21.86
CA LEU A 722 7.11 26.25 20.80
C LEU A 722 7.50 24.97 20.04
N SER A 723 8.17 24.05 20.72
CA SER A 723 8.59 22.76 20.18
C SER A 723 8.48 21.69 21.26
N GLY A 724 8.28 20.44 20.88
CA GLY A 724 8.34 19.31 21.79
C GLY A 724 8.29 18.00 21.05
N ASP A 725 8.51 16.90 21.74
CA ASP A 725 8.46 15.57 21.15
C ASP A 725 7.53 14.65 21.95
N LEU A 726 7.12 13.56 21.33
CA LEU A 726 6.36 12.51 21.98
C LEU A 726 6.66 11.15 21.34
N ASN A 727 6.52 10.10 22.13
CA ASN A 727 6.54 8.72 21.61
C ASN A 727 5.11 8.19 21.55
N LEU A 728 4.69 7.73 20.38
CA LEU A 728 3.36 7.19 20.15
C LEU A 728 3.12 5.85 20.86
N GLY A 729 4.20 5.13 21.23
CA GLY A 729 4.15 3.83 21.92
C GLY A 729 3.64 2.66 21.06
N SER A 730 3.32 2.92 19.80
CA SER A 730 2.87 1.97 18.79
C SER A 730 3.22 2.51 17.41
N ASP A 731 3.32 1.62 16.42
CA ASP A 731 3.50 2.02 15.02
C ASP A 731 2.33 2.90 14.50
N PRO A 732 2.60 4.08 13.91
CA PRO A 732 1.55 5.00 13.43
C PRO A 732 0.62 4.40 12.37
N ALA A 733 1.15 3.59 11.45
CA ALA A 733 0.37 2.98 10.38
C ALA A 733 -0.57 1.91 10.93
N ALA A 734 -0.06 1.02 11.79
CA ALA A 734 -0.88 0.03 12.49
C ALA A 734 -1.97 0.68 13.37
N PHE A 735 -1.65 1.81 14.03
CA PHE A 735 -2.64 2.57 14.78
C PHE A 735 -3.76 3.10 13.88
N PHE A 736 -3.40 3.72 12.75
CA PHE A 736 -4.38 4.23 11.79
C PHE A 736 -5.25 3.12 11.19
N GLN A 737 -4.68 1.96 10.85
CA GLN A 737 -5.44 0.82 10.34
C GLN A 737 -6.54 0.38 11.32
N SER A 738 -6.23 0.35 12.61
CA SER A 738 -7.21 0.04 13.67
C SER A 738 -8.32 1.09 13.77
N VAL A 739 -7.98 2.37 13.60
CA VAL A 739 -8.95 3.48 13.56
C VAL A 739 -9.87 3.34 12.34
N ALA A 740 -9.31 3.15 11.15
CA ALA A 740 -10.06 3.04 9.91
C ALA A 740 -10.96 1.79 9.88
N SER A 741 -10.47 0.64 10.35
CA SER A 741 -11.24 -0.60 10.43
C SER A 741 -12.44 -0.46 11.37
N THR A 742 -12.24 0.18 12.52
CA THR A 742 -13.31 0.43 13.49
C THR A 742 -14.32 1.44 12.94
N ALA A 743 -13.85 2.56 12.37
CA ALA A 743 -14.72 3.60 11.82
C ALA A 743 -15.65 3.09 10.72
N ARG A 744 -15.19 2.12 9.92
CA ARG A 744 -15.99 1.43 8.89
C ARG A 744 -17.22 0.71 9.44
N GLU A 745 -17.15 0.19 10.67
CA GLU A 745 -18.21 -0.62 11.29
C GLU A 745 -19.21 0.22 12.09
N LEU A 746 -18.92 1.51 12.31
CA LEU A 746 -19.76 2.39 13.10
C LEU A 746 -21.04 2.78 12.36
N ARG A 747 -22.17 2.75 13.08
CA ARG A 747 -23.47 3.13 12.56
C ARG A 747 -23.66 4.65 12.57
N SER A 748 -24.29 5.19 11.53
CA SER A 748 -24.76 6.58 11.48
C SER A 748 -25.63 6.88 12.72
N GLY A 749 -25.44 8.06 13.32
CA GLY A 749 -26.09 8.46 14.58
C GLY A 749 -25.50 7.92 15.88
N GLU A 750 -24.79 6.78 15.88
CA GLU A 750 -24.22 6.17 17.11
C GLU A 750 -22.69 6.29 17.22
N HIS A 751 -22.03 6.66 16.12
CA HIS A 751 -20.58 6.76 15.97
C HIS A 751 -19.90 7.89 16.77
N TYR A 752 -20.61 9.00 17.04
CA TYR A 752 -19.95 10.24 17.49
C TYR A 752 -19.22 10.11 18.83
N ALA A 753 -19.79 9.36 19.77
CA ALA A 753 -19.16 9.11 21.08
C ALA A 753 -17.81 8.39 20.95
N TRP A 754 -17.67 7.50 19.96
CA TRP A 754 -16.41 6.81 19.68
C TRP A 754 -15.35 7.80 19.17
N PHE A 755 -15.73 8.72 18.28
CA PHE A 755 -14.80 9.75 17.79
C PHE A 755 -14.35 10.72 18.88
N LEU A 756 -15.20 11.07 19.86
CA LEU A 756 -14.77 11.83 21.03
C LEU A 756 -13.75 11.06 21.87
N GLY A 757 -13.94 9.75 22.03
CA GLY A 757 -12.97 8.87 22.69
C GLY A 757 -11.63 8.80 21.96
N LEU A 758 -11.66 8.62 20.64
CA LEU A 758 -10.47 8.67 19.78
C LEU A 758 -9.78 10.04 19.88
N GLY A 759 -10.55 11.13 19.79
CA GLY A 759 -10.01 12.48 19.85
C GLY A 759 -9.32 12.77 21.18
N LYS A 760 -9.87 12.28 22.29
CA LYS A 760 -9.22 12.36 23.61
C LYS A 760 -7.90 11.60 23.63
N LEU A 761 -7.86 10.39 23.06
CA LEU A 761 -6.64 9.59 22.96
C LEU A 761 -5.56 10.31 22.14
N LEU A 762 -5.93 10.87 20.98
CA LEU A 762 -5.02 11.64 20.13
C LEU A 762 -4.47 12.87 20.86
N TYR A 763 -5.34 13.63 21.54
CA TYR A 763 -4.94 14.83 22.26
C TYR A 763 -4.01 14.54 23.44
N GLN A 764 -4.22 13.42 24.15
CA GLN A 764 -3.30 12.95 25.18
C GLN A 764 -1.90 12.62 24.63
N ARG A 765 -1.82 12.24 23.35
CA ARG A 765 -0.59 11.97 22.59
C ARG A 765 -0.09 13.19 21.80
N THR A 766 -0.25 14.39 22.36
CA THR A 766 0.38 15.63 21.85
C THR A 766 1.40 16.19 22.85
N PRO A 767 2.40 16.98 22.42
CA PRO A 767 3.33 17.63 23.36
C PRO A 767 2.63 18.73 24.18
N SER A 768 3.15 19.03 25.37
CA SER A 768 2.63 20.14 26.20
C SER A 768 2.69 21.48 25.46
N ALA A 769 3.74 21.72 24.67
CA ALA A 769 3.89 22.91 23.85
C ALA A 769 2.66 23.15 22.94
N PHE A 770 2.13 22.08 22.32
CA PHE A 770 0.93 22.18 21.49
C PHE A 770 -0.30 22.51 22.32
N ARG A 771 -0.52 21.78 23.43
CA ARG A 771 -1.68 21.98 24.30
C ARG A 771 -1.76 23.39 24.89
N GLU A 772 -0.63 23.93 25.34
CA GLU A 772 -0.58 25.29 25.91
C GLU A 772 -0.74 26.36 24.83
N THR A 773 -0.09 26.19 23.67
CA THR A 773 -0.27 27.10 22.52
C THR A 773 -1.72 27.11 22.03
N PHE A 774 -2.35 25.94 21.93
CA PHE A 774 -3.76 25.84 21.52
C PHE A 774 -4.69 26.51 22.53
N LYS A 775 -4.47 26.33 23.83
CA LYS A 775 -5.22 27.02 24.89
C LYS A 775 -5.11 28.54 24.78
N ALA A 776 -3.90 29.06 24.62
CA ALA A 776 -3.65 30.49 24.46
C ALA A 776 -4.41 31.05 23.25
N LEU A 777 -4.31 30.36 22.10
CA LEU A 777 -5.05 30.74 20.89
C LEU A 777 -6.57 30.66 21.08
N ARG A 778 -7.11 29.60 21.71
CA ARG A 778 -8.55 29.48 21.99
C ARG A 778 -9.06 30.57 22.93
N GLN A 779 -8.27 30.95 23.92
CA GLN A 779 -8.62 32.00 24.87
C GLN A 779 -8.69 33.37 24.18
N GLN A 780 -7.76 33.66 23.28
CA GLN A 780 -7.67 34.96 22.62
C GLN A 780 -8.57 35.08 21.38
N TYR A 781 -8.69 34.03 20.57
CA TYR A 781 -9.35 34.07 19.26
C TYR A 781 -10.67 33.30 19.18
N GLY A 782 -11.02 32.52 20.21
CA GLY A 782 -12.22 31.67 20.16
C GLY A 782 -12.09 30.49 19.17
N PRO A 783 -13.20 29.83 18.79
CA PRO A 783 -13.20 28.79 17.76
C PRO A 783 -13.04 29.42 16.36
N GLY A 784 -12.72 28.59 15.35
CA GLY A 784 -12.70 29.02 13.94
C GLY A 784 -11.36 29.51 13.40
N PHE A 785 -10.31 29.60 14.23
CA PHE A 785 -8.98 29.94 13.71
C PHE A 785 -8.36 28.78 12.88
N PRO A 786 -7.75 29.04 11.71
CA PRO A 786 -7.16 28.01 10.86
C PRO A 786 -5.86 27.39 11.39
N ILE A 787 -5.74 26.07 11.24
CA ILE A 787 -4.60 25.26 11.65
C ILE A 787 -4.06 24.47 10.45
N GLN A 788 -2.77 24.63 10.17
CA GLN A 788 -2.06 23.89 9.12
C GLN A 788 -1.15 22.83 9.77
N PHE A 789 -1.30 21.56 9.40
CA PHE A 789 -0.31 20.52 9.69
C PHE A 789 0.63 20.36 8.49
N ILE A 790 1.93 20.18 8.75
CA ILE A 790 2.93 19.77 7.76
C ILE A 790 3.70 18.62 8.38
N THR A 791 3.71 17.44 7.77
CA THR A 791 4.17 16.24 8.49
C THR A 791 4.91 15.23 7.63
N ASP A 792 5.92 14.60 8.25
CA ASP A 792 6.60 13.37 7.79
C ASP A 792 5.79 12.09 8.09
N ASP A 793 4.77 12.18 8.93
CA ASP A 793 3.91 11.07 9.34
C ASP A 793 2.48 11.31 8.82
N PRO A 794 2.13 10.77 7.65
CA PRO A 794 0.82 10.97 7.07
C PRO A 794 -0.28 10.12 7.73
N HIS A 795 0.02 9.24 8.68
CA HIS A 795 -0.92 8.21 9.13
C HIS A 795 -1.85 8.73 10.23
N VAL A 796 -1.36 9.54 11.17
CA VAL A 796 -2.17 9.93 12.33
C VAL A 796 -3.18 11.03 11.94
N PRO A 797 -4.49 10.83 12.20
CA PRO A 797 -5.53 11.81 11.87
C PRO A 797 -5.63 12.90 12.94
N TRP A 798 -4.59 13.75 13.04
CA TRP A 798 -4.49 14.81 14.06
C TRP A 798 -5.70 15.75 14.07
N GLU A 799 -6.39 15.92 12.95
CA GLU A 799 -7.58 16.75 12.82
C GLU A 799 -8.77 16.22 13.65
N LEU A 800 -8.76 14.93 14.01
CA LEU A 800 -9.77 14.29 14.86
C LEU A 800 -9.48 14.43 16.36
N MET A 801 -8.42 15.16 16.77
CA MET A 801 -8.14 15.33 18.19
C MET A 801 -9.23 16.15 18.91
N ALA A 802 -9.47 15.84 20.19
CA ALA A 802 -10.42 16.54 21.05
C ALA A 802 -9.67 17.22 22.20
N PRO A 803 -9.56 18.57 22.22
CA PRO A 803 -8.88 19.32 23.28
C PRO A 803 -9.65 19.30 24.62
N VAL A 804 -9.68 18.15 25.30
CA VAL A 804 -10.55 17.89 26.47
C VAL A 804 -10.25 18.76 27.71
N ASP A 805 -9.12 19.47 27.72
CA ASP A 805 -8.75 20.41 28.78
C ASP A 805 -9.07 21.88 28.43
N VAL A 806 -9.74 22.12 27.30
CA VAL A 806 -10.34 23.39 26.90
C VAL A 806 -11.86 23.29 27.08
N PRO A 807 -12.47 24.07 27.99
CA PRO A 807 -13.90 24.02 28.23
C PRO A 807 -14.72 24.28 26.95
N GLY A 808 -15.65 23.37 26.65
CA GLY A 808 -16.56 23.48 25.51
C GLY A 808 -15.95 23.10 24.16
N ALA A 809 -14.68 22.67 24.10
CA ALA A 809 -14.06 22.23 22.85
C ALA A 809 -14.57 20.85 22.40
N GLU A 810 -15.03 20.76 21.15
CA GLU A 810 -15.33 19.50 20.44
C GLU A 810 -14.09 18.97 19.67
N LEU A 811 -14.30 18.19 18.60
CA LEU A 811 -13.23 17.76 17.69
C LEU A 811 -12.63 18.97 16.98
N LEU A 812 -11.29 18.99 16.86
CA LEU A 812 -10.53 20.09 16.27
C LEU A 812 -11.04 20.44 14.86
N CYS A 813 -11.29 19.42 14.02
CA CYS A 813 -11.82 19.57 12.66
C CYS A 813 -13.25 20.11 12.54
N MET A 814 -14.03 20.14 13.63
CA MET A 814 -15.38 20.70 13.66
C MET A 814 -15.39 22.16 14.08
N GLU A 815 -14.49 22.55 14.99
CA GLU A 815 -14.40 23.92 15.48
C GLU A 815 -13.45 24.80 14.66
N HIS A 816 -12.48 24.20 13.98
CA HIS A 816 -11.41 24.92 13.29
C HIS A 816 -11.29 24.47 11.82
N PRO A 817 -10.94 25.38 10.89
CA PRO A 817 -10.41 25.01 9.59
C PRO A 817 -9.09 24.26 9.77
N VAL A 818 -8.98 23.06 9.20
CA VAL A 818 -7.78 22.23 9.34
C VAL A 818 -7.41 21.60 8.01
N ALA A 819 -6.13 21.63 7.67
CA ALA A 819 -5.57 20.91 6.54
C ALA A 819 -4.20 20.33 6.91
N ARG A 820 -3.73 19.36 6.12
CA ARG A 820 -2.39 18.80 6.23
C ARG A 820 -1.60 18.97 4.94
N TRP A 821 -0.29 18.89 5.01
CA TRP A 821 0.60 18.80 3.85
C TRP A 821 1.73 17.82 4.13
N LEU A 822 2.28 17.22 3.07
CA LEU A 822 3.39 16.27 3.16
C LEU A 822 4.71 17.03 3.16
N LEU A 823 5.58 16.76 4.14
CA LEU A 823 6.81 17.53 4.30
C LEU A 823 7.72 17.41 3.06
N ASP A 824 7.84 16.25 2.41
CA ASP A 824 8.70 16.07 1.23
C ASP A 824 8.30 16.97 0.04
N TYR A 825 7.04 17.37 -0.02
CA TYR A 825 6.48 18.15 -1.13
C TYR A 825 6.09 19.57 -0.73
N GLN A 826 6.53 20.05 0.43
CA GLN A 826 6.22 21.36 0.99
C GLN A 826 6.49 22.54 0.05
N THR A 827 7.48 22.42 -0.85
CA THR A 827 7.81 23.42 -1.87
C THR A 827 6.70 23.66 -2.89
N SER A 828 5.82 22.66 -3.08
CA SER A 828 4.75 22.68 -4.07
C SER A 828 3.39 23.12 -3.52
N MET A 829 3.28 23.40 -2.22
CA MET A 829 2.02 23.81 -1.59
C MET A 829 1.54 25.15 -2.16
N SER A 830 0.25 25.25 -2.50
CA SER A 830 -0.32 26.46 -3.08
C SER A 830 -1.49 27.01 -2.27
N ALA A 831 -1.41 28.30 -1.94
CA ALA A 831 -2.49 29.04 -1.29
C ALA A 831 -3.57 29.54 -2.26
N ARG A 832 -3.39 29.39 -3.58
CA ARG A 832 -4.34 29.85 -4.61
C ARG A 832 -4.78 28.69 -5.48
N LEU A 833 -6.08 28.49 -5.61
CA LEU A 833 -6.65 27.51 -6.52
C LEU A 833 -6.86 28.13 -7.90
N THR A 834 -6.44 27.40 -8.94
CA THR A 834 -6.57 27.82 -10.33
C THR A 834 -8.03 27.99 -10.73
N GLN A 835 -8.37 29.13 -11.33
CA GLN A 835 -9.69 29.30 -11.92
C GLN A 835 -9.76 28.54 -13.26
N GLY A 836 -10.76 27.68 -13.41
CA GLY A 836 -10.89 26.83 -14.59
C GLY A 836 -12.17 26.00 -14.57
N ASP A 837 -12.30 25.10 -15.54
CA ASP A 837 -13.44 24.18 -15.61
C ASP A 837 -13.42 23.17 -14.45
N ILE A 838 -14.60 22.68 -14.11
CA ILE A 838 -14.77 21.51 -13.24
C ILE A 838 -14.90 20.29 -14.14
N LEU A 839 -14.06 19.28 -13.92
CA LEU A 839 -14.16 17.99 -14.58
C LEU A 839 -14.71 16.98 -13.59
N THR A 840 -15.66 16.15 -14.00
CA THR A 840 -16.24 15.10 -13.16
C THR A 840 -16.16 13.74 -13.84
N VAL A 841 -15.54 12.78 -13.16
CA VAL A 841 -15.40 11.39 -13.57
C VAL A 841 -16.21 10.55 -12.60
N ALA A 842 -17.25 9.89 -13.10
CA ALA A 842 -18.01 8.89 -12.36
C ALA A 842 -18.18 7.67 -13.27
N PRO A 843 -17.38 6.60 -13.10
CA PRO A 843 -17.52 5.39 -13.90
C PRO A 843 -18.89 4.75 -13.72
N ASP A 844 -19.49 4.29 -14.82
CA ASP A 844 -20.78 3.60 -14.78
C ASP A 844 -20.61 2.08 -14.61
N TYR A 845 -20.84 1.60 -13.39
CA TYR A 845 -20.73 0.18 -13.06
C TYR A 845 -22.02 -0.61 -13.30
N GLN A 846 -23.08 -0.03 -13.90
CA GLN A 846 -24.38 -0.70 -14.08
C GLN A 846 -24.27 -2.09 -14.73
N PHE A 847 -23.32 -2.26 -15.65
CA PHE A 847 -23.05 -3.52 -16.36
C PHE A 847 -21.69 -4.12 -16.02
N HIS A 848 -21.04 -3.65 -14.95
CA HIS A 848 -19.72 -4.15 -14.58
C HIS A 848 -19.85 -5.53 -13.89
N PRO A 849 -19.04 -6.54 -14.29
CA PRO A 849 -19.26 -7.93 -13.87
C PRO A 849 -19.02 -8.20 -12.37
N HIS A 850 -18.28 -7.32 -11.68
CA HIS A 850 -17.79 -7.56 -10.32
C HIS A 850 -17.97 -6.39 -9.35
N LEU A 851 -18.49 -5.24 -9.80
CA LEU A 851 -18.60 -4.04 -8.96
C LEU A 851 -20.05 -3.64 -8.82
N ALA A 852 -20.46 -3.31 -7.61
CA ALA A 852 -21.81 -2.83 -7.36
C ALA A 852 -22.03 -1.48 -8.06
N PRO A 853 -23.22 -1.23 -8.63
CA PRO A 853 -23.58 0.09 -9.13
C PRO A 853 -23.49 1.15 -8.02
N LEU A 854 -22.97 2.33 -8.35
CA LEU A 854 -22.95 3.51 -7.48
C LEU A 854 -23.87 4.60 -8.06
N PRO A 855 -25.21 4.46 -7.88
CA PRO A 855 -26.15 5.40 -8.46
C PRO A 855 -26.02 6.81 -7.88
N GLN A 856 -25.58 6.98 -6.63
CA GLN A 856 -25.40 8.33 -6.07
C GLN A 856 -24.16 9.01 -6.65
N ALA A 857 -23.07 8.29 -6.94
CA ALA A 857 -21.92 8.83 -7.69
C ALA A 857 -22.31 9.32 -9.10
N GLN A 858 -23.18 8.58 -9.82
CA GLN A 858 -23.71 9.02 -11.11
C GLN A 858 -24.59 10.28 -10.97
N GLU A 859 -25.42 10.33 -9.93
CA GLU A 859 -26.26 11.49 -9.64
C GLU A 859 -25.45 12.71 -9.19
N GLU A 860 -24.42 12.53 -8.37
CA GLU A 860 -23.45 13.55 -7.97
C GLU A 860 -22.80 14.19 -9.21
N SER A 861 -22.30 13.38 -10.14
CA SER A 861 -21.76 13.85 -11.41
C SER A 861 -22.79 14.65 -12.24
N ARG A 862 -24.05 14.20 -12.28
CA ARG A 862 -25.14 14.95 -12.94
C ARG A 862 -25.43 16.28 -12.25
N GLN A 863 -25.49 16.32 -10.93
CA GLN A 863 -25.76 17.54 -10.17
C GLN A 863 -24.64 18.55 -10.33
N LEU A 864 -23.38 18.12 -10.30
CA LEU A 864 -22.24 18.99 -10.60
C LEU A 864 -22.30 19.55 -12.02
N SER A 865 -22.70 18.73 -12.99
CA SER A 865 -22.87 19.16 -14.38
C SER A 865 -24.00 20.19 -14.53
N LYS A 866 -25.13 19.95 -13.85
CA LYS A 866 -26.30 20.82 -13.90
C LYS A 866 -26.08 22.17 -13.21
N ARG A 867 -25.53 22.15 -11.99
CA ARG A 867 -25.37 23.34 -11.14
C ARG A 867 -24.12 24.14 -11.49
N PHE A 868 -22.99 23.48 -11.75
CA PHE A 868 -21.70 24.14 -11.92
C PHE A 868 -21.12 24.02 -13.34
N ARG A 869 -21.89 23.50 -14.30
CA ARG A 869 -21.45 23.25 -15.67
C ARG A 869 -20.20 22.36 -15.74
N ALA A 870 -20.08 21.42 -14.80
CA ALA A 870 -19.00 20.45 -14.81
C ALA A 870 -19.03 19.62 -16.11
N VAL A 871 -17.85 19.40 -16.68
CA VAL A 871 -17.69 18.57 -17.88
C VAL A 871 -17.54 17.12 -17.44
N ARG A 872 -18.48 16.27 -17.88
CA ARG A 872 -18.41 14.83 -17.61
C ARG A 872 -17.35 14.18 -18.48
N VAL A 873 -16.41 13.50 -17.85
CA VAL A 873 -15.38 12.70 -18.51
C VAL A 873 -15.75 11.23 -18.34
N ALA A 874 -15.71 10.46 -19.44
CA ALA A 874 -16.03 9.04 -19.41
C ALA A 874 -15.09 8.29 -18.46
N GLY A 875 -15.64 7.41 -17.62
CA GLY A 875 -14.91 6.66 -16.60
C GLY A 875 -14.11 5.50 -17.16
N ARG A 876 -13.42 5.70 -18.28
CA ARG A 876 -12.63 4.69 -19.01
C ARG A 876 -11.16 5.08 -19.05
N ARG A 877 -10.28 4.10 -19.27
CA ARG A 877 -8.82 4.29 -19.24
C ARG A 877 -8.36 5.37 -20.23
N GLN A 878 -8.72 5.26 -21.50
CA GLN A 878 -8.20 6.16 -22.53
C GLN A 878 -8.61 7.64 -22.32
N PRO A 879 -9.88 7.98 -22.03
CA PRO A 879 -10.27 9.35 -21.71
C PRO A 879 -9.54 9.93 -20.49
N ILE A 880 -9.34 9.13 -19.44
CA ILE A 880 -8.68 9.60 -18.21
C ILE A 880 -7.19 9.81 -18.45
N LEU A 881 -6.49 8.89 -19.14
CA LEU A 881 -5.09 9.07 -19.49
C LEU A 881 -4.90 10.27 -20.42
N SER A 882 -5.79 10.48 -21.39
CA SER A 882 -5.76 11.66 -22.25
C SER A 882 -5.94 12.97 -21.45
N LEU A 883 -6.81 12.97 -20.45
CA LEU A 883 -6.97 14.10 -19.54
C LEU A 883 -5.70 14.37 -18.72
N LEU A 884 -5.14 13.34 -18.08
CA LEU A 884 -3.95 13.45 -17.23
C LEU A 884 -2.72 13.90 -18.02
N THR A 885 -2.58 13.43 -19.26
CA THR A 885 -1.50 13.82 -20.19
C THR A 885 -1.70 15.20 -20.84
N GLY A 886 -2.68 15.98 -20.39
CA GLY A 886 -2.87 17.37 -20.82
C GLY A 886 -3.71 17.57 -22.08
N GLY A 887 -4.42 16.52 -22.54
CA GLY A 887 -5.30 16.56 -23.71
C GLY A 887 -6.53 17.47 -23.54
N TYR A 888 -6.82 17.95 -22.34
CA TYR A 888 -7.89 18.93 -22.11
C TYR A 888 -7.42 20.36 -22.44
N PRO A 889 -8.12 21.09 -23.34
CA PRO A 889 -7.60 22.33 -23.90
C PRO A 889 -7.61 23.51 -22.92
N ARG A 890 -8.63 23.61 -22.08
CA ARG A 890 -8.85 24.72 -21.14
C ARG A 890 -8.18 24.48 -19.79
N ALA A 891 -8.00 25.54 -19.00
CA ALA A 891 -7.51 25.42 -17.63
C ALA A 891 -8.54 24.65 -16.78
N VAL A 892 -8.05 23.72 -15.94
CA VAL A 892 -8.89 22.93 -15.03
C VAL A 892 -8.71 23.46 -13.61
N GLY A 893 -9.81 23.84 -12.96
CA GLY A 893 -9.78 24.32 -11.57
C GLY A 893 -10.05 23.21 -10.56
N LEU A 894 -10.93 22.27 -10.90
CA LEU A 894 -11.31 21.16 -10.03
C LEU A 894 -11.47 19.87 -10.82
N LEU A 895 -10.85 18.80 -10.33
CA LEU A 895 -11.03 17.43 -10.82
C LEU A 895 -11.77 16.62 -9.76
N HIS A 896 -12.96 16.17 -10.10
CA HIS A 896 -13.80 15.34 -9.26
C HIS A 896 -13.80 13.89 -9.78
N PHE A 897 -13.57 12.94 -8.88
CA PHE A 897 -13.71 11.51 -9.15
C PHE A 897 -14.62 10.86 -8.11
N ALA A 898 -15.58 10.05 -8.55
CA ALA A 898 -16.40 9.22 -7.67
C ALA A 898 -16.54 7.80 -8.21
N GLY A 899 -16.14 6.80 -7.44
CA GLY A 899 -16.11 5.41 -7.91
C GLY A 899 -15.63 4.42 -6.87
N HIS A 900 -15.41 3.17 -7.28
CA HIS A 900 -14.78 2.17 -6.42
C HIS A 900 -13.27 2.37 -6.39
N GLY A 901 -12.70 2.33 -5.19
CA GLY A 901 -11.26 2.24 -4.97
C GLY A 901 -10.92 0.97 -4.23
N LYS A 902 -9.65 0.56 -4.31
CA LYS A 902 -9.12 -0.52 -3.50
C LYS A 902 -7.68 -0.25 -3.14
N TYR A 903 -7.37 -0.47 -1.88
CA TYR A 903 -6.01 -0.52 -1.40
C TYR A 903 -5.54 -1.99 -1.29
N SER A 904 -4.27 -2.23 -1.58
CA SER A 904 -3.64 -3.53 -1.43
C SER A 904 -2.26 -3.37 -0.80
N ALA A 905 -2.17 -3.64 0.50
CA ALA A 905 -0.92 -3.65 1.28
C ALA A 905 0.16 -4.57 0.71
N ASN A 906 -0.20 -5.49 -0.21
CA ASN A 906 0.74 -6.46 -0.79
C ASN A 906 1.24 -6.06 -2.19
N ASN A 907 0.86 -4.88 -2.71
CA ASN A 907 1.45 -4.32 -3.92
C ASN A 907 2.36 -3.16 -3.53
N GLU A 908 3.60 -3.47 -3.16
CA GLU A 908 4.61 -2.50 -2.72
C GLU A 908 4.88 -1.39 -3.76
N VAL A 909 4.61 -1.66 -5.04
CA VAL A 909 4.95 -0.77 -6.16
C VAL A 909 3.82 0.23 -6.46
N SER A 910 2.56 -0.20 -6.40
CA SER A 910 1.40 0.70 -6.56
C SER A 910 0.21 0.16 -5.75
N PRO A 911 0.19 0.40 -4.43
CA PRO A 911 -0.75 -0.26 -3.53
C PRO A 911 -2.19 0.22 -3.75
N SER A 912 -2.37 1.37 -4.40
CA SER A 912 -3.65 2.06 -4.52
C SER A 912 -4.15 2.06 -5.95
N ARG A 913 -5.40 1.63 -6.16
CA ARG A 913 -6.05 1.67 -7.48
C ARG A 913 -7.49 2.14 -7.38
N VAL A 914 -7.99 2.73 -8.47
CA VAL A 914 -9.43 2.94 -8.67
C VAL A 914 -9.93 2.12 -9.84
N PHE A 915 -11.20 1.73 -9.77
CA PHE A 915 -11.84 0.96 -10.83
C PHE A 915 -12.52 1.88 -11.83
N LEU A 916 -12.32 1.57 -13.09
CA LEU A 916 -12.90 2.23 -14.25
C LEU A 916 -13.90 1.26 -14.91
N GLU A 917 -14.65 1.74 -15.89
CA GLU A 917 -15.60 0.93 -16.66
C GLU A 917 -14.88 -0.22 -17.41
N ASP A 918 -13.63 -0.01 -17.83
CA ASP A 918 -12.85 -0.89 -18.71
C ASP A 918 -11.54 -1.38 -18.09
N GLY A 919 -11.35 -1.21 -16.78
CA GLY A 919 -10.14 -1.65 -16.07
C GLY A 919 -9.92 -0.94 -14.75
N THR A 920 -8.66 -0.68 -14.41
CA THR A 920 -8.27 0.06 -13.20
C THR A 920 -7.31 1.18 -13.57
N LEU A 921 -7.24 2.25 -12.78
CA LEU A 921 -6.15 3.23 -12.81
C LEU A 921 -5.34 3.12 -11.52
N GLN A 922 -4.02 2.98 -11.66
CA GLN A 922 -3.08 2.84 -10.56
C GLN A 922 -2.30 4.14 -10.31
N THR A 923 -1.77 4.31 -9.10
CA THR A 923 -1.04 5.54 -8.73
C THR A 923 0.20 5.79 -9.58
N LEU A 924 0.97 4.76 -9.96
CA LEU A 924 2.14 4.94 -10.83
C LEU A 924 1.79 5.31 -12.28
N GLU A 925 0.57 4.99 -12.74
CA GLU A 925 0.09 5.45 -14.05
C GLU A 925 -0.19 6.96 -14.07
N VAL A 926 -0.30 7.58 -12.90
CA VAL A 926 -0.42 9.02 -12.73
C VAL A 926 0.92 9.64 -12.29
N ARG A 927 1.70 8.96 -11.45
CA ARG A 927 3.02 9.42 -10.99
C ARG A 927 4.10 9.15 -12.04
N ASN A 928 4.10 9.94 -13.11
CA ASN A 928 5.10 9.88 -14.16
C ASN A 928 5.17 11.19 -14.93
N SER A 929 6.26 11.39 -15.66
CA SER A 929 6.55 12.61 -16.43
C SER A 929 5.56 12.91 -17.56
N LEU A 930 4.65 11.98 -17.90
CA LEU A 930 3.60 12.22 -18.88
C LEU A 930 2.39 12.93 -18.26
N THR A 931 2.27 12.99 -16.93
CA THR A 931 1.16 13.69 -16.26
C THR A 931 1.34 15.21 -16.32
N MET A 932 0.79 15.80 -17.38
CA MET A 932 0.90 17.23 -17.64
C MET A 932 -0.21 18.06 -17.01
N LEU A 933 -1.33 17.46 -16.57
CA LEU A 933 -2.48 18.21 -16.04
C LEU A 933 -2.13 19.03 -14.79
N GLY A 934 -1.41 18.42 -13.84
CA GLY A 934 -0.97 19.09 -12.62
C GLY A 934 0.01 20.24 -12.92
N GLN A 935 0.96 20.01 -13.84
CA GLN A 935 1.87 21.06 -14.32
C GLN A 935 1.15 22.23 -15.00
N LYS A 936 0.17 21.93 -15.87
CA LYS A 936 -0.54 22.92 -16.70
C LYS A 936 -1.55 23.75 -15.93
N SER A 937 -2.28 23.14 -14.99
CA SER A 937 -3.46 23.78 -14.38
C SER A 937 -3.49 23.67 -12.85
N ARG A 938 -2.68 22.83 -12.22
CA ARG A 938 -2.66 22.64 -10.77
C ARG A 938 -4.06 22.49 -10.15
N PRO A 939 -4.94 21.61 -10.66
CA PRO A 939 -6.32 21.56 -10.17
C PRO A 939 -6.39 21.05 -8.73
N LEU A 940 -7.46 21.42 -8.02
CA LEU A 940 -7.87 20.76 -6.78
C LEU A 940 -8.54 19.43 -7.12
N VAL A 941 -8.14 18.34 -6.46
CA VAL A 941 -8.75 17.02 -6.65
C VAL A 941 -9.71 16.71 -5.51
N ILE A 942 -10.95 16.34 -5.83
CA ILE A 942 -11.92 15.76 -4.88
C ILE A 942 -12.15 14.31 -5.30
N PHE A 943 -11.89 13.39 -4.39
CA PHE A 943 -11.75 11.97 -4.70
C PHE A 943 -12.62 11.09 -3.79
N ASN A 944 -13.85 10.84 -4.23
CA ASN A 944 -14.84 10.00 -3.57
C ASN A 944 -14.69 8.53 -4.00
N ALA A 945 -13.66 7.86 -3.48
CA ALA A 945 -13.45 6.45 -3.73
C ALA A 945 -13.27 5.66 -2.44
N CYS A 946 -14.05 4.58 -2.28
CA CYS A 946 -13.93 3.67 -1.13
C CYS A 946 -12.48 3.14 -1.03
N GLU A 947 -11.90 3.12 0.16
CA GLU A 947 -10.52 2.67 0.45
C GLU A 947 -9.36 3.56 -0.08
N VAL A 948 -9.63 4.72 -0.69
CA VAL A 948 -8.56 5.58 -1.24
C VAL A 948 -7.94 6.53 -0.21
N GLY A 949 -8.62 6.87 0.88
CA GLY A 949 -7.94 7.46 2.05
C GLY A 949 -7.38 6.43 3.02
N ALA A 950 -7.67 5.14 2.85
CA ALA A 950 -6.90 4.08 3.51
C ALA A 950 -5.51 3.97 2.85
N ALA A 951 -5.44 4.17 1.53
CA ALA A 951 -4.21 4.32 0.73
C ALA A 951 -3.24 5.46 1.14
N THR A 952 -3.48 6.15 2.25
CA THR A 952 -2.44 6.87 3.02
C THR A 952 -1.53 5.90 3.81
N GLU A 953 -1.71 4.59 3.64
CA GLU A 953 -1.18 3.49 4.43
C GLU A 953 0.33 3.20 4.32
N LEU A 954 1.11 3.79 3.41
CA LEU A 954 2.55 3.53 3.36
C LEU A 954 3.34 4.76 2.89
N LEU A 955 4.07 5.31 3.87
CA LEU A 955 5.22 6.22 3.78
C LEU A 955 4.91 7.66 3.37
N GLY A 956 5.56 8.62 4.03
CA GLY A 956 6.09 9.77 3.30
C GLY A 956 7.10 9.27 2.25
N GLY A 957 6.61 8.62 1.18
CA GLY A 957 7.42 7.91 0.20
C GLY A 957 6.72 6.74 -0.52
N ILE A 958 6.08 7.05 -1.65
CA ILE A 958 5.73 6.13 -2.75
C ILE A 958 4.51 5.21 -2.50
N GLY A 959 3.29 5.71 -2.79
CA GLY A 959 2.20 4.83 -3.25
C GLY A 959 0.74 5.28 -3.07
N GLY A 960 0.49 6.35 -2.31
CA GLY A 960 -0.86 6.87 -2.03
C GLY A 960 -1.38 7.88 -3.06
N TRP A 961 -2.70 8.02 -3.19
CA TRP A 961 -3.31 8.97 -4.14
C TRP A 961 -3.01 10.45 -3.80
N ALA A 962 -3.00 10.82 -2.51
CA ALA A 962 -2.66 12.19 -2.10
C ALA A 962 -1.24 12.57 -2.49
N GLU A 963 -0.26 11.70 -2.19
CA GLU A 963 1.14 11.87 -2.59
C GLU A 963 1.29 11.91 -4.11
N THR A 964 0.58 11.04 -4.83
CA THR A 964 0.60 10.98 -6.29
C THR A 964 0.20 12.32 -6.91
N PHE A 965 -0.91 12.92 -6.48
CA PHE A 965 -1.34 14.21 -7.03
C PHE A 965 -0.44 15.36 -6.58
N VAL A 966 0.01 15.37 -5.31
CA VAL A 966 0.89 16.43 -4.80
C VAL A 966 2.26 16.41 -5.48
N SER A 967 2.86 15.22 -5.67
CA SER A 967 4.13 15.07 -6.39
C SER A 967 4.05 15.53 -7.85
N GLU A 968 2.88 15.38 -8.49
CA GLU A 968 2.61 15.86 -9.85
C GLU A 968 2.07 17.31 -9.90
N ARG A 969 2.31 18.12 -8.85
CA ARG A 969 2.00 19.56 -8.75
C ARG A 969 0.51 19.95 -8.78
N PHE A 970 -0.40 19.04 -8.42
CA PHE A 970 -1.80 19.42 -8.16
C PHE A 970 -1.88 20.34 -6.93
N ALA A 971 -2.87 21.25 -6.88
CA ALA A 971 -2.95 22.25 -5.80
C ALA A 971 -3.39 21.66 -4.46
N GLY A 972 -4.08 20.52 -4.48
CA GLY A 972 -4.46 19.79 -3.29
C GLY A 972 -5.35 18.59 -3.59
N PHE A 973 -5.57 17.77 -2.58
CA PHE A 973 -6.31 16.51 -2.69
C PHE A 973 -7.24 16.33 -1.48
N ILE A 974 -8.52 16.06 -1.73
CA ILE A 974 -9.55 15.78 -0.72
C ILE A 974 -10.05 14.36 -0.92
N ALA A 975 -9.98 13.52 0.12
CA ALA A 975 -10.50 12.16 0.08
C ALA A 975 -10.92 11.65 1.47
N PRO A 976 -11.83 10.67 1.55
CA PRO A 976 -12.21 10.04 2.80
C PRO A 976 -11.20 8.99 3.27
N LEU A 977 -10.75 9.07 4.53
CA LEU A 977 -9.80 8.16 5.19
C LEU A 977 -10.28 6.70 5.27
N TRP A 978 -11.58 6.45 5.23
CA TRP A 978 -12.19 5.12 5.29
C TRP A 978 -13.42 5.05 4.37
N PRO A 979 -13.95 3.85 4.07
CA PRO A 979 -15.14 3.71 3.22
C PRO A 979 -16.33 4.54 3.72
N VAL A 980 -16.94 5.28 2.80
CA VAL A 980 -18.07 6.19 3.07
C VAL A 980 -19.36 5.68 2.43
N GLN A 981 -20.49 6.12 2.97
CA GLN A 981 -21.80 5.79 2.42
C GLN A 981 -22.11 6.68 1.21
N ASP A 982 -22.47 6.07 0.08
CA ASP A 982 -22.64 6.72 -1.24
C ASP A 982 -23.53 7.99 -1.18
N ALA A 983 -24.67 7.92 -0.47
CA ALA A 983 -25.58 9.07 -0.33
C ALA A 983 -24.98 10.24 0.47
N HIS A 984 -24.24 9.96 1.53
CA HIS A 984 -23.56 10.99 2.35
C HIS A 984 -22.33 11.54 1.64
N ALA A 985 -21.64 10.71 0.83
CA ALA A 985 -20.51 11.14 0.01
C ALA A 985 -20.93 12.16 -1.05
N ARG A 986 -22.05 11.90 -1.75
CA ARG A 986 -22.68 12.89 -2.65
C ARG A 986 -22.99 14.21 -1.95
N SER A 987 -23.66 14.12 -0.80
CA SER A 987 -23.99 15.31 0.00
C SER A 987 -22.74 16.11 0.36
N ALA A 988 -21.66 15.44 0.78
CA ALA A 988 -20.39 16.09 1.11
C ALA A 988 -19.83 16.88 -0.08
N VAL A 989 -19.75 16.28 -1.27
CA VAL A 989 -19.20 16.95 -2.46
C VAL A 989 -20.05 18.11 -2.93
N GLU A 990 -21.37 17.98 -2.91
CA GLU A 990 -22.28 19.07 -3.28
C GLU A 990 -22.08 20.30 -2.38
N HIS A 991 -21.95 20.09 -1.06
CA HIS A 991 -21.66 21.16 -0.11
C HIS A 991 -20.27 21.75 -0.32
N LEU A 992 -19.24 20.91 -0.46
CA LEU A 992 -17.86 21.35 -0.66
C LEU A 992 -17.71 22.18 -1.94
N VAL A 993 -18.23 21.69 -3.07
CA VAL A 993 -18.13 22.41 -4.35
C VAL A 993 -18.96 23.70 -4.30
N GLY A 994 -20.15 23.69 -3.68
CA GLY A 994 -20.95 24.90 -3.49
C GLY A 994 -20.22 25.98 -2.68
N ASP A 995 -19.67 25.62 -1.52
CA ASP A 995 -18.87 26.52 -0.69
C ASP A 995 -17.64 27.08 -1.44
N LEU A 996 -16.91 26.23 -2.17
CA LEU A 996 -15.70 26.63 -2.90
C LEU A 996 -15.98 27.50 -4.14
N MET A 997 -17.05 27.21 -4.87
CA MET A 997 -17.35 27.87 -6.16
C MET A 997 -18.24 29.10 -5.99
N GLU A 998 -19.22 29.05 -5.10
CA GLU A 998 -20.21 30.12 -4.91
C GLU A 998 -19.78 31.08 -3.82
N GLN A 999 -19.34 30.56 -2.66
CA GLN A 999 -18.96 31.39 -1.51
C GLN A 999 -17.47 31.78 -1.51
N ARG A 1000 -16.64 31.10 -2.32
CA ARG A 1000 -15.19 31.37 -2.45
C ARG A 1000 -14.44 31.32 -1.11
N ILE A 1001 -14.96 30.54 -0.15
CA ILE A 1001 -14.30 30.30 1.13
C ILE A 1001 -13.13 29.32 0.96
N SER A 1002 -12.24 29.26 1.95
CA SER A 1002 -11.12 28.32 1.87
C SER A 1002 -11.59 26.87 1.99
N VAL A 1003 -10.79 25.95 1.45
CA VAL A 1003 -11.07 24.51 1.55
C VAL A 1003 -11.15 24.06 3.01
N GLY A 1004 -10.27 24.56 3.87
CA GLY A 1004 -10.30 24.27 5.30
C GLY A 1004 -11.61 24.71 5.96
N GLU A 1005 -12.09 25.91 5.66
CA GLU A 1005 -13.35 26.44 6.23
C GLU A 1005 -14.57 25.70 5.69
N SER A 1006 -14.56 25.31 4.40
CA SER A 1006 -15.64 24.51 3.82
C SER A 1006 -15.77 23.14 4.49
N LEU A 1007 -14.65 22.45 4.74
CA LEU A 1007 -14.64 21.19 5.47
C LEU A 1007 -15.08 21.35 6.94
N ARG A 1008 -14.69 22.44 7.61
CA ARG A 1008 -15.17 22.75 8.96
C ARG A 1008 -16.70 22.87 8.98
N ARG A 1009 -17.27 23.71 8.08
CA ARG A 1009 -18.73 23.90 7.98
C ARG A 1009 -19.47 22.62 7.63
N LEU A 1010 -18.92 21.79 6.77
CA LEU A 1010 -19.48 20.47 6.47
C LEU A 1010 -19.59 19.62 7.73
N ARG A 1011 -18.50 19.51 8.50
CA ARG A 1011 -18.46 18.70 9.72
C ARG A 1011 -19.31 19.28 10.84
N GLU A 1012 -19.31 20.61 11.03
CA GLU A 1012 -20.19 21.29 11.99
C GLU A 1012 -21.67 20.93 11.76
N ARG A 1013 -22.10 20.86 10.50
CA ARG A 1013 -23.48 20.51 10.13
C ARG A 1013 -23.79 19.03 10.28
N GLU A 1014 -22.86 18.17 9.86
CA GLU A 1014 -23.19 16.77 9.53
C GLU A 1014 -22.38 15.71 10.29
N ALA A 1015 -21.32 16.07 11.02
CA ALA A 1015 -20.46 15.08 11.69
C ALA A 1015 -21.17 14.23 12.75
N LYS A 1016 -22.32 14.68 13.27
CA LYS A 1016 -23.13 13.92 14.22
C LYS A 1016 -24.14 12.99 13.52
N THR A 1017 -24.38 13.16 12.22
CA THR A 1017 -25.35 12.36 11.44
C THR A 1017 -24.70 11.08 10.89
N SER A 1018 -23.48 11.16 10.36
CA SER A 1018 -22.77 10.02 9.77
C SER A 1018 -21.25 10.09 9.98
N PRO A 1019 -20.56 8.94 10.19
CA PRO A 1019 -19.10 8.90 10.25
C PRO A 1019 -18.45 9.31 8.91
N THR A 1020 -19.22 9.36 7.82
CA THR A 1020 -18.78 9.80 6.49
C THR A 1020 -18.14 11.18 6.53
N TYR A 1021 -18.74 12.14 7.24
CA TYR A 1021 -18.27 13.53 7.21
C TYR A 1021 -16.96 13.75 7.99
N LEU A 1022 -16.68 12.90 8.98
CA LEU A 1022 -15.42 12.90 9.73
C LEU A 1022 -14.27 12.20 8.99
N SER A 1023 -14.57 11.47 7.90
CA SER A 1023 -13.56 10.74 7.13
C SER A 1023 -12.74 11.64 6.21
N TYR A 1024 -13.31 12.75 5.72
CA TYR A 1024 -12.65 13.58 4.72
C TYR A 1024 -11.40 14.26 5.28
N VAL A 1025 -10.28 14.10 4.60
CA VAL A 1025 -9.04 14.81 4.88
C VAL A 1025 -8.67 15.63 3.65
N TYR A 1026 -8.07 16.79 3.90
CA TYR A 1026 -7.55 17.67 2.86
C TYR A 1026 -6.03 17.78 2.99
N VAL A 1027 -5.36 17.29 1.95
CA VAL A 1027 -3.94 17.49 1.72
C VAL A 1027 -3.79 18.75 0.87
N GLY A 1028 -3.55 19.88 1.53
CA GLY A 1028 -3.47 21.22 0.92
C GLY A 1028 -3.18 22.32 1.92
N ASP A 1029 -3.09 23.54 1.39
CA ASP A 1029 -3.04 24.76 2.21
C ASP A 1029 -4.43 25.03 2.79
N VAL A 1030 -4.54 25.15 4.12
CA VAL A 1030 -5.80 25.39 4.85
C VAL A 1030 -6.52 26.67 4.40
N MET A 1031 -5.77 27.64 3.88
CA MET A 1031 -6.27 28.91 3.34
C MET A 1031 -6.48 28.90 1.83
N ALA A 1032 -6.21 27.77 1.14
CA ALA A 1032 -6.42 27.65 -0.29
C ALA A 1032 -7.85 27.97 -0.68
N ARG A 1033 -8.00 28.84 -1.67
CA ARG A 1033 -9.29 29.25 -2.23
C ARG A 1033 -9.14 29.67 -3.69
N PHE A 1034 -10.24 29.64 -4.43
CA PHE A 1034 -10.30 30.25 -5.75
C PHE A 1034 -10.26 31.77 -5.60
N SER A 1035 -9.46 32.45 -6.44
CA SER A 1035 -9.42 33.92 -6.45
C SER A 1035 -10.80 34.50 -6.80
N PRO A 1036 -11.18 35.68 -6.23
CA PRO A 1036 -12.37 36.38 -6.68
C PRO A 1036 -12.23 36.75 -8.17
N PRO A 1037 -13.32 36.73 -8.95
CA PRO A 1037 -13.26 37.19 -10.35
C PRO A 1037 -12.73 38.63 -10.36
N HIS A 1038 -11.78 38.93 -11.24
CA HIS A 1038 -11.29 40.29 -11.45
C HIS A 1038 -12.49 41.21 -11.58
N ALA A 1039 -12.61 42.20 -10.67
CA ALA A 1039 -13.44 43.35 -10.98
C ALA A 1039 -12.89 43.93 -12.28
N PRO A 1040 -13.73 44.22 -13.29
CA PRO A 1040 -13.24 44.88 -14.49
C PRO A 1040 -12.48 46.14 -14.05
N PRO A 1041 -11.35 46.47 -14.72
CA PRO A 1041 -10.62 47.68 -14.39
C PRO A 1041 -11.62 48.84 -14.36
N LYS A 1042 -11.64 49.57 -13.24
CA LYS A 1042 -12.41 50.82 -13.18
C LYS A 1042 -11.93 51.67 -14.34
N ALA A 1043 -12.83 51.92 -15.28
CA ALA A 1043 -12.61 52.78 -16.44
C ALA A 1043 -12.26 54.21 -16.02
#